data_AF-A0A953NUY8-F1
#
_entry.id   AF-A0A953NUY8-F1
#
_cell.length_a   1.000
_cell.length_b   1.000
_cell.length_c   1.000
_cell.angle_alpha   90.00
_cell.angle_beta   90.00
_cell.angle_gamma   90.00
#
_symmetry.space_group_name_H-M   'P 1'
#
loop_
_entity.id
_entity.type
_entity.pdbx_description
1 polymer ?
#
loop_
_entity_poly.entity_id
_entity_poly.type
_entity_poly.pdbx_seq_one_letter_code
_entity_poly.pdbx_strand_id
1 'polypeptide(L)'
;MNLSGFTPHEFKTWSSLVEQDGPTALPMGVAAVARNVTFHRSSVRTRDGMQTQFQTPLADQPISGLVSLVNQQPGVTTQIPMIFDMAGRLFVESPVASGTLVQVTPSALVTLPANAQMQAAAAYNRGYLAFSDLKSSPLAGAAVYDLQSGALDPYSMLPVGDRWRATNAYKAGEVITPTTGTAGNGHTYRCTASGNSGATEPTWPLTDGGTVSDGTCTWKETTPHAGMVIDSIPNTFFTTSRVAGAGSYAAGRDVYIAVTINNGVGESTLSATTKAITNTTANDQVQVTVGAAFPSWLSGLSTPFTPTTINVYAADVATGAAPPGGSTYHKVGSPASLGGVVNVSTTGAGAAPPSSNGALITPTNQGNICTGTRYMIVLFKNRNGYITGMTEASVQAISVPTPGGQQLWVGNIPTGPSPQTAARICCFTVAGGASVGDYFYVASNDTVSGVQMTSTIINDNTTTTATFNFTDIYLTASTKVTSFFRKVQAPPCVDIYFSESLNRMVLSGATGYAGSHLVSLQADPESFYGDTGVVQPGVLDGQATICWREFMGNAYSLKERSGYLVTASPTDPSTWVATKRWDGVGPVGPRAVDVANKFMCFVHRSGCYVFFGDQPQRISTDIPKTWRSINWDFQHLIWVDIDDECKEIRIGVPLGDETAPSHVLKCNYEEAEGFDPPIHQITFGDNMGAGIATAFSRKWSVDDIGAHVCGRVERKIPSAATGGHSSASGADALTRQSQIMFGSSSPDGAVNAVIPGVFNDNGAGIDCVYETVSIADLMRPQQLGGLSVNAVGYGEIFPSVIIGEGKDPSGKNEIKLLSMPLDVVKFPKAVGARGTGERLRLRFTNGKQKDFWFDLKYADFRTRAVAQSR
;
A
#
# COMPACT_ATOMS: atom_id res chain seq x y z
N MET A 1 14.55 -0.70 65.95
CA MET A 1 13.83 -1.98 65.80
C MET A 1 14.71 -3.09 66.37
N ASN A 2 14.24 -3.90 67.33
CA ASN A 2 15.03 -5.04 67.81
C ASN A 2 14.79 -6.22 66.85
N LEU A 3 15.78 -6.48 65.98
CA LEU A 3 15.76 -7.52 64.95
C LEU A 3 16.55 -8.77 65.36
N SER A 4 16.90 -8.89 66.64
CA SER A 4 17.61 -10.05 67.17
C SER A 4 16.77 -11.33 66.98
N GLY A 5 17.36 -12.34 66.34
CA GLY A 5 16.70 -13.62 66.04
C GLY A 5 15.90 -13.68 64.73
N PHE A 6 15.92 -12.64 63.90
CA PHE A 6 15.35 -12.66 62.54
C PHE A 6 16.44 -12.91 61.49
N THR A 7 16.15 -13.79 60.53
CA THR A 7 16.97 -14.11 59.36
C THR A 7 16.74 -13.08 58.25
N PRO A 8 17.81 -12.48 57.69
CA PRO A 8 17.71 -11.58 56.55
C PRO A 8 17.56 -12.35 55.22
N HIS A 9 16.75 -11.79 54.31
CA HIS A 9 16.55 -12.24 52.94
C HIS A 9 16.87 -11.06 52.01
N GLU A 10 18.06 -11.08 51.42
CA GLU A 10 18.65 -9.93 50.73
C GLU A 10 18.45 -9.98 49.21
N PHE A 11 17.55 -9.15 48.68
CA PHE A 11 17.29 -8.99 47.26
C PHE A 11 18.30 -8.01 46.66
N LYS A 12 19.39 -8.55 46.08
CA LYS A 12 20.47 -7.79 45.42
C LYS A 12 20.33 -7.69 43.90
N THR A 13 19.46 -8.52 43.32
CA THR A 13 19.24 -8.58 41.88
C THR A 13 17.75 -8.70 41.61
N TRP A 14 17.24 -7.92 40.66
CA TRP A 14 15.85 -7.92 40.23
C TRP A 14 15.78 -8.57 38.85
N SER A 15 15.00 -9.64 38.75
CA SER A 15 14.89 -10.51 37.58
C SER A 15 13.46 -10.50 37.01
N SER A 16 13.31 -11.15 35.86
CA SER A 16 12.13 -11.18 35.00
C SER A 16 10.85 -11.61 35.71
N LEU A 17 9.70 -11.23 35.14
CA LEU A 17 8.46 -11.99 35.31
C LEU A 17 8.67 -13.44 34.86
N VAL A 18 8.39 -14.39 35.75
CA VAL A 18 8.37 -15.82 35.46
C VAL A 18 7.11 -16.43 36.06
N GLU A 19 6.31 -17.08 35.23
CA GLU A 19 5.05 -17.71 35.62
C GLU A 19 5.13 -19.25 35.61
N GLN A 20 6.25 -19.81 35.15
CA GLN A 20 6.58 -21.24 35.25
C GLN A 20 7.23 -21.55 36.60
N ASP A 21 7.03 -22.79 37.04
CA ASP A 21 7.58 -23.43 38.25
C ASP A 21 6.91 -23.15 39.60
N GLY A 22 7.05 -24.15 40.49
CA GLY A 22 6.62 -24.06 41.88
C GLY A 22 7.60 -23.20 42.70
N PRO A 23 7.15 -22.55 43.79
CA PRO A 23 7.98 -21.57 44.50
C PRO A 23 9.24 -22.17 45.17
N THR A 24 9.33 -23.50 45.26
CA THR A 24 10.51 -24.22 45.74
C THR A 24 11.68 -24.22 44.75
N ALA A 25 11.43 -23.92 43.48
CA ALA A 25 12.44 -23.96 42.41
C ALA A 25 12.90 -22.57 41.96
N LEU A 26 12.22 -21.50 42.40
CA LEU A 26 12.45 -20.15 41.91
C LEU A 26 13.46 -19.38 42.81
N PRO A 27 14.50 -18.78 42.21
CA PRO A 27 15.51 -18.02 42.93
C PRO A 27 15.00 -16.68 43.48
N MET A 28 15.71 -16.16 44.48
CA MET A 28 15.45 -14.84 45.05
C MET A 28 15.60 -13.74 44.00
N GLY A 29 14.67 -12.78 43.98
CA GLY A 29 14.70 -11.66 43.04
C GLY A 29 13.96 -11.89 41.73
N VAL A 30 13.40 -13.08 41.47
CA VAL A 30 12.48 -13.32 40.34
C VAL A 30 11.13 -12.68 40.63
N ALA A 31 10.49 -12.11 39.61
CA ALA A 31 9.19 -11.47 39.74
C ALA A 31 8.05 -12.48 39.54
N ALA A 32 7.13 -12.54 40.49
CA ALA A 32 5.81 -13.15 40.31
C ALA A 32 4.84 -12.18 39.60
N VAL A 33 5.06 -10.87 39.74
CA VAL A 33 4.37 -9.82 38.99
C VAL A 33 5.40 -8.75 38.63
N ALA A 34 5.50 -8.41 37.36
CA ALA A 34 6.23 -7.23 36.89
C ALA A 34 5.30 -6.47 35.94
N ARG A 35 4.74 -5.36 36.44
CA ARG A 35 3.74 -4.58 35.72
C ARG A 35 4.11 -3.10 35.67
N ASN A 36 4.10 -2.52 34.48
CA ASN A 36 4.51 -1.13 34.24
C ASN A 36 5.90 -0.81 34.82
N VAL A 37 6.85 -1.77 34.71
CA VAL A 37 8.23 -1.59 35.17
C VAL A 37 9.22 -1.59 34.00
N THR A 38 10.36 -0.96 34.21
CA THR A 38 11.53 -1.05 33.33
C THR A 38 12.70 -1.59 34.14
N PHE A 39 13.44 -2.53 33.56
CA PHE A 39 14.61 -3.13 34.19
C PHE A 39 15.88 -2.41 33.77
N HIS A 40 16.78 -2.20 34.73
CA HIS A 40 18.16 -1.78 34.51
C HIS A 40 19.11 -2.82 35.12
N ARG A 41 20.41 -2.62 34.93
CA ARG A 41 21.44 -3.60 35.32
C ARG A 41 21.39 -4.15 36.74
N SER A 42 20.91 -3.34 37.69
CA SER A 42 20.85 -3.72 39.10
C SER A 42 19.61 -3.19 39.81
N SER A 43 18.60 -2.77 39.05
CA SER A 43 17.42 -2.14 39.62
C SER A 43 16.18 -2.35 38.77
N VAL A 44 15.03 -2.21 39.42
CA VAL A 44 13.73 -2.19 38.77
C VAL A 44 13.06 -0.85 39.05
N ARG A 45 12.65 -0.17 37.99
CA ARG A 45 12.12 1.18 38.03
C ARG A 45 10.70 1.21 37.48
N THR A 46 9.92 2.20 37.90
CA THR A 46 8.67 2.59 37.23
C THR A 46 8.97 2.91 35.76
N ARG A 47 8.21 2.35 34.81
CA ARG A 47 8.42 2.66 33.39
C ARG A 47 8.29 4.16 33.11
N ASP A 48 8.91 4.62 32.03
CA ASP A 48 8.67 5.97 31.54
C ASP A 48 7.21 6.13 31.08
N GLY A 49 6.68 7.32 31.34
CA GLY A 49 5.29 7.69 31.10
C GLY A 49 5.04 8.15 29.68
N MET A 50 3.77 8.14 29.30
CA MET A 50 3.31 8.55 27.98
C MET A 50 2.77 9.98 27.97
N GLN A 51 3.05 10.73 26.92
CA GLN A 51 2.50 12.07 26.69
C GLN A 51 1.91 12.17 25.28
N THR A 52 0.67 12.62 25.18
CA THR A 52 -0.01 12.89 23.90
C THR A 52 0.80 13.91 23.10
N GLN A 53 1.23 13.51 21.91
CA GLN A 53 1.95 14.40 20.98
C GLN A 53 1.00 15.14 20.06
N PHE A 54 -0.06 14.45 19.64
CA PHE A 54 -1.14 15.00 18.83
C PHE A 54 -2.38 14.13 18.95
N GLN A 55 -3.53 14.73 18.67
CA GLN A 55 -4.83 14.11 18.73
C GLN A 55 -5.63 14.52 17.50
N THR A 56 -6.36 13.57 16.89
CA THR A 56 -7.23 13.87 15.75
C THR A 56 -8.26 14.94 16.14
N PRO A 57 -8.70 15.82 15.22
CA PRO A 57 -9.60 16.92 15.55
C PRO A 57 -10.94 16.49 16.19
N LEU A 58 -11.42 15.29 15.86
CA LEU A 58 -12.71 14.77 16.34
C LEU A 58 -12.58 13.87 17.57
N ALA A 59 -11.39 13.34 17.86
CA ALA A 59 -11.11 12.54 19.06
C ALA A 59 -12.13 11.41 19.30
N ASP A 60 -12.58 10.76 18.23
CA ASP A 60 -13.74 9.85 18.20
C ASP A 60 -13.40 8.44 17.70
N GLN A 61 -12.16 8.21 17.26
CA GLN A 61 -11.75 6.97 16.62
C GLN A 61 -10.39 6.47 17.12
N PRO A 62 -10.18 5.14 17.22
CA PRO A 62 -8.86 4.58 17.44
C PRO A 62 -7.92 4.86 16.26
N ILE A 63 -6.62 4.89 16.55
CA ILE A 63 -5.57 5.07 15.54
C ILE A 63 -5.13 3.71 15.00
N SER A 64 -5.50 3.40 13.76
CA SER A 64 -5.25 2.12 13.10
C SER A 64 -4.08 2.15 12.11
N GLY A 65 -3.34 3.25 12.05
CA GLY A 65 -2.10 3.37 11.30
C GLY A 65 -1.22 4.49 11.83
N LEU A 66 0.08 4.24 11.87
CA LEU A 66 1.11 5.19 12.29
C LEU A 66 2.37 4.90 11.48
N VAL A 67 2.90 5.89 10.78
CA VAL A 67 4.12 5.76 10.00
C VAL A 67 4.93 7.05 10.03
N SER A 68 6.25 6.91 10.02
CA SER A 68 7.17 8.03 9.81
C SER A 68 7.64 8.02 8.37
N LEU A 69 7.33 9.08 7.62
CA LEU A 69 7.79 9.25 6.25
C LEU A 69 8.88 10.31 6.21
N VAL A 70 10.07 9.96 5.74
CA VAL A 70 11.21 10.89 5.68
C VAL A 70 11.59 11.16 4.23
N ASN A 71 11.52 12.42 3.82
CA ASN A 71 12.00 12.91 2.53
C ASN A 71 13.43 13.40 2.69
N GLN A 72 14.39 12.72 2.07
CA GLN A 72 15.80 13.12 2.07
C GLN A 72 16.13 13.75 0.71
N GLN A 73 16.06 15.08 0.62
CA GLN A 73 16.55 15.84 -0.53
C GLN A 73 17.96 16.39 -0.26
N PRO A 74 18.77 16.63 -1.30
CA PRO A 74 20.00 17.40 -1.15
C PRO A 74 19.74 18.75 -0.46
N GLY A 75 20.22 18.90 0.78
CA GLY A 75 20.12 20.13 1.57
C GLY A 75 18.84 20.33 2.40
N VAL A 76 17.83 19.46 2.30
CA VAL A 76 16.60 19.52 3.11
C VAL A 76 16.09 18.12 3.45
N THR A 77 15.94 17.83 4.75
CA THR A 77 15.23 16.64 5.24
C THR A 77 13.86 17.07 5.75
N THR A 78 12.79 16.51 5.21
CA THR A 78 11.42 16.74 5.70
C THR A 78 10.88 15.45 6.30
N GLN A 79 10.39 15.49 7.53
CA GLN A 79 9.76 14.34 8.20
C GLN A 79 8.25 14.53 8.19
N ILE A 80 7.47 13.50 7.92
CA ILE A 80 6.01 13.58 7.88
C ILE A 80 5.46 12.40 8.67
N PRO A 81 5.24 12.58 9.99
CA PRO A 81 4.43 11.65 10.76
C PRO A 81 3.03 11.61 10.17
N MET A 82 2.58 10.41 9.83
CA MET A 82 1.27 10.16 9.22
C MET A 82 0.50 9.16 10.07
N ILE A 83 -0.80 9.43 10.22
CA ILE A 83 -1.71 8.56 10.95
C ILE A 83 -2.97 8.27 10.14
N PHE A 84 -3.55 7.11 10.42
CA PHE A 84 -4.81 6.66 9.88
C PHE A 84 -5.71 6.21 11.02
N ASP A 85 -6.99 6.57 10.96
CA ASP A 85 -7.98 6.18 11.96
C ASP A 85 -9.03 5.21 11.44
N MET A 86 -9.80 4.64 12.36
CA MET A 86 -10.83 3.65 12.05
C MET A 86 -12.03 4.20 11.27
N ALA A 87 -12.21 5.52 11.16
CA ALA A 87 -13.23 6.10 10.28
C ALA A 87 -12.77 6.22 8.82
N GLY A 88 -11.53 5.81 8.50
CA GLY A 88 -10.99 5.92 7.15
C GLY A 88 -10.39 7.30 6.85
N ARG A 89 -10.00 8.07 7.87
CA ARG A 89 -9.42 9.40 7.71
C ARG A 89 -7.90 9.32 7.85
N LEU A 90 -7.20 9.98 6.94
CA LEU A 90 -5.74 10.06 6.91
C LEU A 90 -5.31 11.46 7.33
N PHE A 91 -4.32 11.57 8.23
CA PHE A 91 -3.77 12.84 8.70
C PHE A 91 -2.26 12.82 8.63
N VAL A 92 -1.68 14.00 8.44
CA VAL A 92 -0.25 14.25 8.59
C VAL A 92 -0.02 15.33 9.63
N GLU A 93 1.05 15.21 10.40
CA GLU A 93 1.49 16.31 11.24
C GLU A 93 2.11 17.41 10.37
N SER A 94 1.54 18.61 10.41
CA SER A 94 2.02 19.73 9.60
C SER A 94 1.78 21.08 10.28
N PRO A 95 2.82 21.90 10.52
CA PRO A 95 4.24 21.60 10.32
C PRO A 95 4.70 20.44 11.23
N VAL A 96 5.76 19.76 10.82
CA VAL A 96 6.41 18.69 11.60
C VAL A 96 6.73 19.18 13.01
N ALA A 97 6.54 18.33 14.01
CA ALA A 97 6.79 18.64 15.42
C ALA A 97 5.92 19.74 16.05
N SER A 98 4.86 20.19 15.35
CA SER A 98 3.90 21.17 15.90
C SER A 98 2.84 20.57 16.82
N GLY A 99 2.62 19.26 16.76
CA GLY A 99 1.48 18.58 17.38
C GLY A 99 0.14 18.82 16.65
N THR A 100 0.16 19.51 15.51
CA THR A 100 -1.05 19.82 14.74
C THR A 100 -1.22 18.85 13.58
N LEU A 101 -2.38 18.19 13.52
CA LEU A 101 -2.75 17.29 12.45
C LEU A 101 -3.55 18.01 11.36
N VAL A 102 -3.17 17.79 10.11
CA VAL A 102 -3.90 18.23 8.93
C VAL A 102 -4.43 17.00 8.21
N GLN A 103 -5.73 16.98 7.92
CA GLN A 103 -6.34 15.87 7.19
C GLN A 103 -5.90 15.89 5.72
N VAL A 104 -5.44 14.74 5.22
CA VAL A 104 -5.12 14.55 3.82
C VAL A 104 -6.42 14.38 3.04
N THR A 105 -6.63 15.23 2.03
CA THR A 105 -7.78 15.13 1.14
C THR A 105 -7.44 14.16 0.00
N PRO A 106 -8.09 12.99 -0.10
CA PRO A 106 -7.86 12.09 -1.22
C PRO A 106 -8.28 12.75 -2.54
N SER A 107 -7.59 12.42 -3.63
CA SER A 107 -8.14 12.70 -4.97
C SER A 107 -9.44 11.93 -5.17
N ALA A 108 -10.28 12.36 -6.12
CA ALA A 108 -11.52 11.64 -6.48
C ALA A 108 -11.28 10.20 -6.99
N LEU A 109 -10.00 9.81 -7.17
CA LEU A 109 -9.56 8.50 -7.63
C LEU A 109 -9.15 7.56 -6.48
N VAL A 110 -9.12 8.04 -5.23
CA VAL A 110 -8.76 7.26 -4.04
C VAL A 110 -9.95 7.19 -3.10
N THR A 111 -10.29 5.99 -2.66
CA THR A 111 -11.29 5.75 -1.62
C THR A 111 -10.60 5.13 -0.42
N LEU A 112 -10.60 5.85 0.69
CA LEU A 112 -10.07 5.36 1.97
C LEU A 112 -11.17 4.56 2.70
N PRO A 113 -10.92 3.30 3.09
CA PRO A 113 -11.93 2.46 3.73
C PRO A 113 -12.01 2.74 5.24
N ALA A 114 -13.23 2.74 5.80
CA ALA A 114 -13.42 2.66 7.25
C ALA A 114 -13.14 1.25 7.79
N ASN A 115 -12.92 1.13 9.10
CA ASN A 115 -12.61 -0.11 9.81
C ASN A 115 -11.39 -0.86 9.25
N ALA A 116 -10.43 -0.13 8.69
CA ALA A 116 -9.22 -0.69 8.10
C ALA A 116 -7.99 -0.38 8.95
N GLN A 117 -6.97 -1.22 8.79
CA GLN A 117 -5.62 -1.03 9.28
C GLN A 117 -4.73 -0.60 8.12
N MET A 118 -3.84 0.37 8.37
CA MET A 118 -2.92 0.86 7.35
C MET A 118 -1.53 0.23 7.49
N GLN A 119 -0.98 -0.30 6.40
CA GLN A 119 0.45 -0.59 6.26
C GLN A 119 1.07 0.40 5.29
N ALA A 120 2.34 0.72 5.50
CA ALA A 120 3.02 1.73 4.71
C ALA A 120 4.47 1.36 4.44
N ALA A 121 4.93 1.65 3.22
CA ALA A 121 6.33 1.60 2.83
C ALA A 121 6.78 3.00 2.38
N ALA A 122 7.93 3.45 2.89
CA ALA A 122 8.54 4.71 2.46
C ALA A 122 9.60 4.42 1.39
N ALA A 123 9.45 5.00 0.20
CA ALA A 123 10.44 4.90 -0.87
C ALA A 123 10.28 6.06 -1.87
N TYR A 124 11.36 6.46 -2.54
CA TYR A 124 11.35 7.51 -3.57
C TYR A 124 10.67 8.83 -3.15
N ASN A 125 10.79 9.20 -1.87
CA ASN A 125 10.12 10.36 -1.27
C ASN A 125 8.59 10.29 -1.36
N ARG A 126 8.05 9.07 -1.24
CA ARG A 126 6.61 8.77 -1.20
C ARG A 126 6.29 7.78 -0.09
N GLY A 127 5.06 7.84 0.41
CA GLY A 127 4.47 6.82 1.26
C GLY A 127 3.51 5.96 0.45
N TYR A 128 3.81 4.68 0.28
CA TYR A 128 2.94 3.70 -0.37
C TYR A 128 2.08 3.02 0.68
N LEU A 129 0.76 3.10 0.56
CA LEU A 129 -0.21 2.79 1.62
C LEU A 129 -1.11 1.63 1.21
N ALA A 130 -1.19 0.60 2.05
CA ALA A 130 -2.10 -0.53 1.91
C ALA A 130 -3.15 -0.52 3.03
N PHE A 131 -4.40 -0.88 2.72
CA PHE A 131 -5.53 -0.84 3.65
C PHE A 131 -6.20 -2.21 3.72
N SER A 132 -6.19 -2.84 4.87
CA SER A 132 -6.68 -4.21 5.04
C SER A 132 -7.19 -4.49 6.45
N ASP A 133 -7.68 -5.70 6.68
CA ASP A 133 -7.99 -6.24 8.00
C ASP A 133 -6.77 -6.88 8.70
N LEU A 134 -5.56 -6.79 8.12
CA LEU A 134 -4.33 -7.50 8.54
C LEU A 134 -4.42 -9.04 8.57
N LYS A 135 -5.51 -9.65 8.11
CA LYS A 135 -5.66 -11.11 8.01
C LYS A 135 -5.27 -11.59 6.63
N SER A 136 -6.19 -11.39 5.69
CA SER A 136 -6.08 -11.90 4.32
C SER A 136 -6.90 -11.07 3.32
N SER A 137 -7.64 -10.08 3.81
CA SER A 137 -8.59 -9.32 3.00
C SER A 137 -8.16 -7.86 2.89
N PRO A 138 -7.61 -7.45 1.74
CA PRO A 138 -7.52 -6.04 1.39
C PRO A 138 -8.92 -5.41 1.36
N LEU A 139 -9.06 -4.20 1.91
CA LEU A 139 -10.35 -3.50 1.99
C LEU A 139 -10.49 -2.37 0.96
N ALA A 140 -9.37 -1.90 0.41
CA ALA A 140 -9.32 -0.94 -0.68
C ALA A 140 -8.05 -1.10 -1.51
N GLY A 141 -8.04 -0.51 -2.71
CA GLY A 141 -6.81 -0.38 -3.49
C GLY A 141 -5.75 0.42 -2.75
N ALA A 142 -4.48 0.07 -2.96
CA ALA A 142 -3.36 0.80 -2.40
C ALA A 142 -3.32 2.25 -2.95
N ALA A 143 -2.77 3.15 -2.13
CA ALA A 143 -2.59 4.55 -2.47
C ALA A 143 -1.12 4.95 -2.35
N VAL A 144 -0.78 6.08 -2.96
CA VAL A 144 0.55 6.69 -2.89
C VAL A 144 0.41 8.14 -2.46
N TYR A 145 1.07 8.48 -1.37
CA TYR A 145 1.18 9.84 -0.84
C TYR A 145 2.52 10.44 -1.26
N ASP A 146 2.47 11.50 -2.05
CA ASP A 146 3.66 12.22 -2.49
C ASP A 146 4.08 13.24 -1.43
N LEU A 147 5.26 13.07 -0.82
CA LEU A 147 5.69 13.91 0.31
C LEU A 147 5.96 15.36 -0.11
N GLN A 148 6.23 15.62 -1.40
CA GLN A 148 6.54 16.95 -1.89
C GLN A 148 5.28 17.78 -2.20
N SER A 149 4.32 17.19 -2.89
CA SER A 149 3.07 17.86 -3.27
C SER A 149 1.96 17.73 -2.23
N GLY A 150 2.05 16.76 -1.31
CA GLY A 150 0.98 16.42 -0.36
C GLY A 150 -0.21 15.74 -1.02
N ALA A 151 -0.07 15.30 -2.28
CA ALA A 151 -1.15 14.65 -3.02
C ALA A 151 -1.28 13.18 -2.64
N LEU A 152 -2.52 12.71 -2.53
CA LEU A 152 -2.87 11.31 -2.35
C LEU A 152 -3.54 10.76 -3.62
N ASP A 153 -2.83 9.88 -4.31
CA ASP A 153 -3.20 9.30 -5.60
C ASP A 153 -3.32 7.78 -5.51
N PRO A 154 -4.02 7.12 -6.46
CA PRO A 154 -4.05 5.66 -6.47
C PRO A 154 -2.66 5.13 -6.84
N TYR A 155 -2.27 4.00 -6.25
CA TYR A 155 -0.92 3.47 -6.37
C TYR A 155 -0.48 3.13 -7.79
N SER A 156 -1.40 2.64 -8.63
CA SER A 156 -1.15 2.40 -10.06
C SER A 156 -2.44 2.61 -10.87
N MET A 157 -2.28 2.76 -12.18
CA MET A 157 -3.39 2.94 -13.11
C MET A 157 -3.74 1.64 -13.83
N LEU A 158 -4.99 1.54 -14.29
CA LEU A 158 -5.44 0.47 -15.17
C LEU A 158 -4.67 0.49 -16.50
N PRO A 159 -4.24 -0.68 -17.04
CA PRO A 159 -3.69 -0.76 -18.38
C PRO A 159 -4.64 -0.17 -19.44
N VAL A 160 -4.09 0.52 -20.44
CA VAL A 160 -4.92 1.11 -21.51
C VAL A 160 -5.49 0.02 -22.39
N GLY A 161 -6.82 -0.01 -22.52
CA GLY A 161 -7.55 -1.04 -23.24
C GLY A 161 -7.76 -2.32 -22.42
N ASP A 162 -7.69 -2.26 -21.08
CA ASP A 162 -8.03 -3.44 -20.27
C ASP A 162 -9.44 -3.94 -20.59
N ARG A 163 -9.66 -5.25 -20.38
CA ARG A 163 -10.96 -5.86 -20.67
C ARG A 163 -12.01 -5.39 -19.68
N TRP A 164 -13.23 -5.17 -20.19
CA TRP A 164 -14.40 -4.97 -19.36
C TRP A 164 -14.57 -6.13 -18.37
N ARG A 165 -14.93 -5.81 -17.13
CA ARG A 165 -15.22 -6.77 -16.07
C ARG A 165 -16.55 -6.40 -15.43
N ALA A 166 -17.36 -7.40 -15.13
CA ALA A 166 -18.65 -7.21 -14.46
C ALA A 166 -18.47 -6.69 -13.04
N THR A 167 -19.36 -5.81 -12.58
CA THR A 167 -19.39 -5.28 -11.20
C THR A 167 -18.06 -4.66 -10.74
N ASN A 168 -17.25 -4.16 -11.68
CA ASN A 168 -15.93 -3.62 -11.41
C ASN A 168 -16.00 -2.10 -11.29
N ALA A 169 -15.28 -1.55 -10.31
CA ALA A 169 -15.17 -0.11 -10.16
C ALA A 169 -14.21 0.46 -11.22
N TYR A 170 -14.70 1.43 -12.00
CA TYR A 170 -13.93 2.16 -13.01
C TYR A 170 -13.91 3.65 -12.70
N LYS A 171 -12.80 4.30 -13.04
CA LYS A 171 -12.57 5.72 -12.80
C LYS A 171 -12.67 6.49 -14.11
N ALA A 172 -13.23 7.70 -14.05
CA ALA A 172 -13.26 8.61 -15.19
C ALA A 172 -11.86 8.79 -15.78
N GLY A 173 -11.75 8.64 -17.11
CA GLY A 173 -10.50 8.65 -17.86
C GLY A 173 -9.87 7.27 -18.10
N GLU A 174 -10.29 6.21 -17.40
CA GLU A 174 -9.85 4.85 -17.72
C GLU A 174 -10.41 4.43 -19.08
N VAL A 175 -9.59 3.70 -19.85
CA VAL A 175 -9.90 3.27 -21.22
C VAL A 175 -9.93 1.76 -21.26
N ILE A 176 -11.04 1.21 -21.72
CA ILE A 176 -11.28 -0.24 -21.80
C ILE A 176 -11.73 -0.66 -23.19
N THR A 177 -11.92 -1.97 -23.36
CA THR A 177 -12.47 -2.60 -24.55
C THR A 177 -13.43 -3.74 -24.15
N PRO A 178 -14.33 -4.19 -25.06
CA PRO A 178 -15.24 -5.30 -24.77
C PRO A 178 -14.53 -6.62 -24.46
N THR A 179 -15.23 -7.58 -23.87
CA THR A 179 -14.66 -8.90 -23.56
C THR A 179 -14.44 -9.78 -24.80
N THR A 180 -15.17 -9.53 -25.88
CA THR A 180 -15.18 -10.36 -27.08
C THR A 180 -13.94 -10.17 -27.96
N GLY A 181 -13.27 -11.25 -28.35
CA GLY A 181 -12.18 -11.27 -29.35
C GLY A 181 -10.84 -10.70 -28.85
N THR A 182 -9.72 -11.12 -29.46
CA THR A 182 -8.35 -10.73 -29.03
C THR A 182 -8.05 -9.23 -29.17
N ALA A 183 -8.73 -8.52 -30.07
CA ALA A 183 -8.63 -7.06 -30.22
C ALA A 183 -9.89 -6.31 -29.72
N GLY A 184 -10.77 -6.98 -28.97
CA GLY A 184 -12.07 -6.42 -28.65
C GLY A 184 -12.96 -6.39 -29.90
N ASN A 185 -13.80 -5.37 -30.00
CA ASN A 185 -14.54 -5.03 -31.21
C ASN A 185 -13.79 -4.05 -32.14
N GLY A 186 -12.48 -3.83 -31.90
CA GLY A 186 -11.67 -2.86 -32.65
C GLY A 186 -11.80 -1.40 -32.16
N HIS A 187 -12.61 -1.15 -31.13
CA HIS A 187 -12.81 0.17 -30.53
C HIS A 187 -12.32 0.21 -29.08
N THR A 188 -12.04 1.43 -28.63
CA THR A 188 -11.73 1.74 -27.22
C THR A 188 -12.78 2.67 -26.63
N TYR A 189 -13.08 2.46 -25.35
CA TYR A 189 -14.12 3.15 -24.63
C TYR A 189 -13.55 3.80 -23.38
N ARG A 190 -13.63 5.13 -23.31
CA ARG A 190 -13.20 5.90 -22.14
C ARG A 190 -14.36 6.09 -21.17
N CYS A 191 -14.11 5.84 -19.89
CA CYS A 191 -15.04 6.13 -18.82
C CYS A 191 -15.20 7.65 -18.68
N THR A 192 -16.40 8.18 -18.83
CA THR A 192 -16.70 9.62 -18.66
C THR A 192 -17.33 9.93 -17.31
N ALA A 193 -17.96 8.94 -16.67
CA ALA A 193 -18.47 9.02 -15.31
C ALA A 193 -18.00 7.80 -14.51
N SER A 194 -17.24 8.02 -13.43
CA SER A 194 -16.78 6.95 -12.54
C SER A 194 -17.95 6.21 -11.90
N GLY A 195 -17.77 4.91 -11.63
CA GLY A 195 -18.81 4.09 -11.01
C GLY A 195 -18.44 2.61 -11.02
N ASN A 196 -19.45 1.76 -10.85
CA ASN A 196 -19.33 0.32 -11.05
C ASN A 196 -20.02 -0.06 -12.36
N SER A 197 -19.36 -0.90 -13.16
CA SER A 197 -19.99 -1.54 -14.32
C SER A 197 -21.17 -2.42 -13.92
N GLY A 198 -22.05 -2.71 -14.88
CA GLY A 198 -23.16 -3.63 -14.70
C GLY A 198 -22.71 -5.07 -14.43
N ALA A 199 -23.66 -5.92 -14.03
CA ALA A 199 -23.44 -7.36 -13.90
C ALA A 199 -23.30 -8.06 -15.26
N THR A 200 -23.80 -7.44 -16.34
CA THR A 200 -23.75 -7.93 -17.71
C THR A 200 -23.14 -6.87 -18.60
N GLU A 201 -22.30 -7.31 -19.54
CA GLU A 201 -21.64 -6.41 -20.48
C GLU A 201 -22.66 -5.64 -21.35
N PRO A 202 -22.51 -4.32 -21.51
CA PRO A 202 -23.42 -3.53 -22.33
C PRO A 202 -23.22 -3.82 -23.83
N THR A 203 -24.20 -3.45 -24.65
CA THR A 203 -24.00 -3.40 -26.10
C THR A 203 -23.18 -2.15 -26.44
N TRP A 204 -21.97 -2.36 -26.96
CA TRP A 204 -21.03 -1.29 -27.23
C TRP A 204 -21.37 -0.50 -28.51
N PRO A 205 -21.44 0.84 -28.46
CA PRO A 205 -21.66 1.64 -29.65
C PRO A 205 -20.44 1.58 -30.57
N LEU A 206 -20.67 1.37 -31.87
CA LEU A 206 -19.61 1.40 -32.91
C LEU A 206 -19.50 2.77 -33.59
N THR A 207 -20.45 3.66 -33.32
CA THR A 207 -20.43 5.03 -33.83
C THR A 207 -19.38 5.84 -33.08
N ASP A 208 -18.56 6.57 -33.84
CA ASP A 208 -17.59 7.52 -33.32
C ASP A 208 -18.21 8.47 -32.29
N GLY A 209 -17.61 8.53 -31.10
CA GLY A 209 -18.08 9.35 -29.98
C GLY A 209 -19.40 8.88 -29.33
N GLY A 210 -19.93 7.73 -29.72
CA GLY A 210 -21.13 7.13 -29.14
C GLY A 210 -20.97 6.84 -27.65
N THR A 211 -22.05 6.99 -26.88
CA THR A 211 -22.05 6.77 -25.43
C THR A 211 -22.95 5.61 -25.03
N VAL A 212 -22.60 4.93 -23.94
CA VAL A 212 -23.42 3.87 -23.35
C VAL A 212 -23.34 3.91 -21.81
N SER A 213 -24.49 3.76 -21.16
CA SER A 213 -24.57 3.62 -19.71
C SER A 213 -24.36 2.16 -19.32
N ASP A 214 -23.60 1.91 -18.26
CA ASP A 214 -23.19 0.59 -17.80
C ASP A 214 -23.12 0.55 -16.28
N GLY A 215 -24.18 0.05 -15.63
CA GLY A 215 -24.34 0.18 -14.18
C GLY A 215 -24.42 1.65 -13.76
N THR A 216 -23.47 2.11 -12.94
CA THR A 216 -23.30 3.53 -12.60
C THR A 216 -22.19 4.23 -13.39
N CYS A 217 -21.46 3.50 -14.24
CA CYS A 217 -20.51 4.05 -15.18
C CYS A 217 -21.19 4.59 -16.45
N THR A 218 -20.50 5.49 -17.14
CA THR A 218 -20.82 5.86 -18.53
C THR A 218 -19.56 5.77 -19.36
N TRP A 219 -19.67 5.13 -20.52
CA TRP A 219 -18.59 4.94 -21.48
C TRP A 219 -18.82 5.80 -22.72
N LYS A 220 -17.73 6.28 -23.32
CA LYS A 220 -17.72 6.97 -24.60
C LYS A 220 -16.69 6.33 -25.52
N GLU A 221 -17.08 6.03 -26.76
CA GLU A 221 -16.16 5.61 -27.81
C GLU A 221 -15.14 6.73 -28.09
N THR A 222 -13.85 6.42 -28.01
CA THR A 222 -12.75 7.40 -28.18
C THR A 222 -11.53 6.78 -28.86
N THR A 223 -11.73 5.98 -29.90
CA THR A 223 -10.61 5.30 -30.57
C THR A 223 -9.67 6.31 -31.22
N PRO A 224 -8.38 6.31 -30.87
CA PRO A 224 -7.42 7.21 -31.50
C PRO A 224 -7.19 6.77 -32.95
N HIS A 225 -7.01 7.74 -33.84
CA HIS A 225 -6.75 7.48 -35.25
C HIS A 225 -5.47 8.17 -35.68
N ALA A 226 -4.62 7.47 -36.44
CA ALA A 226 -3.37 8.02 -36.92
C ALA A 226 -3.20 7.80 -38.42
N GLY A 227 -2.79 8.84 -39.14
CA GLY A 227 -2.68 8.79 -40.59
C GLY A 227 -2.04 10.03 -41.20
N MET A 228 -1.90 10.01 -42.52
CA MET A 228 -1.40 11.14 -43.34
C MET A 228 -2.43 11.62 -44.35
N VAL A 229 -3.54 10.89 -44.48
CA VAL A 229 -4.69 11.16 -45.35
C VAL A 229 -6.00 10.88 -44.61
N ILE A 230 -7.12 11.31 -45.18
CA ILE A 230 -8.46 10.91 -44.72
C ILE A 230 -8.79 9.51 -45.26
N ASP A 231 -8.44 8.44 -44.55
CA ASP A 231 -8.64 7.04 -44.98
C ASP A 231 -9.68 6.26 -44.17
N SER A 232 -10.03 6.71 -42.97
CA SER A 232 -11.05 6.08 -42.12
C SER A 232 -12.32 6.94 -42.02
N ILE A 233 -13.27 6.67 -42.92
CA ILE A 233 -14.62 7.26 -42.89
C ILE A 233 -15.60 6.20 -42.38
N PRO A 234 -16.15 6.34 -41.16
CA PRO A 234 -17.12 5.40 -40.61
C PRO A 234 -18.37 5.30 -41.49
N ASN A 235 -18.89 4.08 -41.71
CA ASN A 235 -20.15 3.90 -42.44
C ASN A 235 -21.36 4.56 -41.74
N THR A 236 -21.24 4.81 -40.43
CA THR A 236 -22.22 5.56 -39.61
C THR A 236 -22.19 7.07 -39.89
N PHE A 237 -21.23 7.58 -40.66
CA PHE A 237 -21.13 9.00 -40.99
C PHE A 237 -22.27 9.47 -41.91
N PHE A 238 -22.95 8.57 -42.60
CA PHE A 238 -24.15 8.87 -43.37
C PHE A 238 -25.20 7.78 -43.16
N THR A 239 -26.46 8.12 -43.38
CA THR A 239 -27.56 7.16 -43.39
C THR A 239 -28.27 7.19 -44.73
N THR A 240 -28.88 6.08 -45.11
CA THR A 240 -29.62 5.94 -46.36
C THR A 240 -31.05 5.50 -46.08
N SER A 241 -32.02 6.12 -46.73
CA SER A 241 -33.42 5.68 -46.69
C SER A 241 -34.00 5.61 -48.11
N ARG A 242 -34.95 4.69 -48.30
CA ARG A 242 -35.67 4.55 -49.57
C ARG A 242 -36.83 5.54 -49.61
N VAL A 243 -36.95 6.29 -50.70
CA VAL A 243 -38.11 7.12 -51.01
C VAL A 243 -38.79 6.55 -52.26
N ALA A 244 -39.93 5.90 -52.07
CA ALA A 244 -40.65 5.25 -53.15
C ALA A 244 -41.30 6.30 -54.09
N GLY A 245 -41.17 6.10 -55.40
CA GLY A 245 -41.83 6.92 -56.42
C GLY A 245 -41.27 8.32 -56.66
N ALA A 246 -40.16 8.70 -55.99
CA ALA A 246 -39.56 10.04 -56.06
C ALA A 246 -38.30 10.12 -56.95
N GLY A 247 -37.86 8.99 -57.51
CA GLY A 247 -36.62 8.90 -58.28
C GLY A 247 -36.83 8.36 -59.69
N SER A 248 -35.78 7.76 -60.24
CA SER A 248 -35.76 7.26 -61.60
C SER A 248 -34.98 5.94 -61.72
N TYR A 249 -34.73 5.25 -60.60
CA TYR A 249 -34.20 3.89 -60.64
C TYR A 249 -35.22 2.96 -61.30
N ALA A 250 -34.74 2.11 -62.20
CA ALA A 250 -35.54 1.03 -62.77
C ALA A 250 -35.87 0.00 -61.69
N ALA A 251 -36.93 -0.80 -61.90
CA ALA A 251 -37.22 -1.93 -61.03
C ALA A 251 -36.13 -3.02 -61.14
N GLY A 252 -35.90 -3.79 -60.08
CA GLY A 252 -34.99 -4.94 -60.10
C GLY A 252 -33.52 -4.60 -59.95
N ARG A 253 -33.18 -3.51 -59.24
CA ARG A 253 -31.81 -3.07 -58.99
C ARG A 253 -31.45 -3.12 -57.50
N ASP A 254 -30.19 -3.42 -57.21
CA ASP A 254 -29.59 -3.26 -55.89
C ASP A 254 -28.72 -2.00 -55.92
N VAL A 255 -29.02 -1.03 -55.06
CA VAL A 255 -28.37 0.30 -55.06
C VAL A 255 -27.42 0.42 -53.89
N TYR A 256 -26.20 0.86 -54.16
CA TYR A 256 -25.12 1.04 -53.19
C TYR A 256 -24.69 2.49 -53.15
N ILE A 257 -24.44 2.99 -51.93
CA ILE A 257 -24.01 4.36 -51.65
C ILE A 257 -22.69 4.33 -50.90
N ALA A 258 -21.82 5.27 -51.22
CA ALA A 258 -20.64 5.59 -50.43
C ALA A 258 -20.34 7.08 -50.52
N VAL A 259 -19.42 7.56 -49.69
CA VAL A 259 -19.04 8.97 -49.65
C VAL A 259 -17.52 9.14 -49.68
N THR A 260 -17.08 10.33 -50.06
CA THR A 260 -15.70 10.81 -49.85
C THR A 260 -15.74 12.16 -49.14
N ILE A 261 -14.62 12.52 -48.53
CA ILE A 261 -14.43 13.81 -47.88
C ILE A 261 -13.39 14.61 -48.67
N ASN A 262 -13.69 15.86 -48.95
CA ASN A 262 -12.77 16.82 -49.55
C ASN A 262 -12.17 17.72 -48.46
N ASN A 263 -10.92 18.13 -48.63
CA ASN A 263 -10.31 19.24 -47.91
C ASN A 263 -9.67 20.24 -48.88
N GLY A 264 -8.88 21.19 -48.37
CA GLY A 264 -8.19 22.19 -49.20
C GLY A 264 -7.05 21.63 -50.06
N VAL A 265 -6.72 20.35 -49.93
CA VAL A 265 -5.61 19.68 -50.64
C VAL A 265 -6.12 18.68 -51.68
N GLY A 266 -7.17 17.92 -51.37
CA GLY A 266 -7.74 16.95 -52.28
C GLY A 266 -8.95 16.20 -51.75
N GLU A 267 -9.25 15.06 -52.36
CA GLU A 267 -10.41 14.20 -52.08
C GLU A 267 -9.96 12.82 -51.59
N SER A 268 -10.68 12.27 -50.60
CA SER A 268 -10.43 10.94 -50.06
C SER A 268 -10.78 9.84 -51.06
N THR A 269 -10.26 8.64 -50.82
CA THR A 269 -10.83 7.43 -51.45
C THR A 269 -12.24 7.16 -50.92
N LEU A 270 -12.97 6.33 -51.66
CA LEU A 270 -14.34 5.93 -51.33
C LEU A 270 -14.42 5.29 -49.92
N SER A 271 -15.42 5.67 -49.14
CA SER A 271 -15.74 5.00 -47.87
C SER A 271 -16.15 3.54 -48.09
N ALA A 272 -16.31 2.79 -46.99
CA ALA A 272 -17.04 1.53 -47.05
C ALA A 272 -18.44 1.75 -47.69
N THR A 273 -18.87 0.79 -48.49
CA THR A 273 -20.11 0.89 -49.28
C THR A 273 -21.30 0.36 -48.49
N THR A 274 -22.43 1.07 -48.56
CA THR A 274 -23.68 0.71 -47.91
C THR A 274 -24.71 0.32 -48.97
N LYS A 275 -25.26 -0.89 -48.87
CA LYS A 275 -26.38 -1.32 -49.72
C LYS A 275 -27.66 -0.61 -49.26
N ALA A 276 -28.03 0.47 -49.94
CA ALA A 276 -29.14 1.33 -49.56
C ALA A 276 -30.51 0.74 -49.89
N ILE A 277 -30.64 0.05 -51.04
CA ILE A 277 -31.87 -0.62 -51.45
C ILE A 277 -31.52 -2.00 -52.00
N THR A 278 -32.31 -3.00 -51.60
CA THR A 278 -32.37 -4.30 -52.29
C THR A 278 -33.64 -4.34 -53.11
N ASN A 279 -33.53 -4.70 -54.38
CA ASN A 279 -34.65 -4.83 -55.31
C ASN A 279 -35.54 -3.58 -55.40
N THR A 280 -35.01 -2.54 -56.04
CA THR A 280 -35.76 -1.31 -56.33
C THR A 280 -37.08 -1.61 -57.02
N THR A 281 -38.10 -0.84 -56.70
CA THR A 281 -39.30 -0.65 -57.53
C THR A 281 -39.03 0.50 -58.52
N ALA A 282 -39.78 0.52 -59.63
CA ALA A 282 -39.67 1.61 -60.59
C ALA A 282 -39.88 2.97 -59.90
N ASN A 283 -39.01 3.94 -60.23
CA ASN A 283 -38.99 5.29 -59.69
C ASN A 283 -38.61 5.38 -58.20
N ASP A 284 -37.94 4.38 -57.65
CA ASP A 284 -37.31 4.54 -56.33
C ASP A 284 -36.21 5.61 -56.34
N GLN A 285 -35.99 6.23 -55.18
CA GLN A 285 -34.89 7.15 -54.89
C GLN A 285 -34.23 6.71 -53.58
N VAL A 286 -32.92 6.95 -53.46
CA VAL A 286 -32.21 6.87 -52.18
C VAL A 286 -32.03 8.28 -51.63
N GLN A 287 -32.48 8.50 -50.41
CA GLN A 287 -32.17 9.72 -49.66
C GLN A 287 -30.98 9.44 -48.76
N VAL A 288 -29.89 10.18 -48.97
CA VAL A 288 -28.64 10.09 -48.20
C VAL A 288 -28.57 11.28 -47.26
N THR A 289 -28.60 11.03 -45.96
CA THR A 289 -28.44 12.07 -44.94
C THR A 289 -27.01 12.01 -44.40
N VAL A 290 -26.29 13.11 -44.58
CA VAL A 290 -24.90 13.27 -44.13
C VAL A 290 -24.88 13.63 -42.64
N GLY A 291 -23.91 13.09 -41.90
CA GLY A 291 -23.71 13.39 -40.49
C GLY A 291 -23.56 14.89 -40.22
N ALA A 292 -24.03 15.33 -39.05
CA ALA A 292 -24.01 16.74 -38.66
C ALA A 292 -22.60 17.26 -38.29
N ALA A 293 -21.62 16.37 -38.12
CA ALA A 293 -20.23 16.69 -37.83
C ALA A 293 -19.33 15.66 -38.49
N PHE A 294 -18.14 16.09 -38.96
CA PHE A 294 -17.10 15.18 -39.40
C PHE A 294 -16.66 14.24 -38.27
N PRO A 295 -16.08 13.06 -38.60
CA PRO A 295 -15.49 12.17 -37.61
C PRO A 295 -14.61 12.91 -36.61
N SER A 296 -14.77 12.60 -35.33
CA SER A 296 -14.16 13.32 -34.20
C SER A 296 -12.63 13.30 -34.26
N TRP A 297 -12.03 12.26 -34.85
CA TRP A 297 -10.59 12.16 -35.06
C TRP A 297 -10.03 13.18 -36.05
N LEU A 298 -10.86 13.77 -36.92
CA LEU A 298 -10.48 14.87 -37.81
C LEU A 298 -10.55 16.25 -37.13
N SER A 299 -11.03 16.32 -35.89
CA SER A 299 -11.02 17.56 -35.13
C SER A 299 -9.59 18.05 -34.91
N GLY A 300 -9.41 19.37 -34.83
CA GLY A 300 -8.09 19.99 -34.60
C GLY A 300 -7.20 20.16 -35.84
N LEU A 301 -7.58 19.61 -37.00
CA LEU A 301 -6.90 19.90 -38.26
C LEU A 301 -7.03 21.39 -38.65
N SER A 302 -5.92 22.00 -39.05
CA SER A 302 -5.87 23.38 -39.53
C SER A 302 -5.88 23.47 -41.07
N THR A 303 -6.29 24.62 -41.60
CA THR A 303 -6.22 24.91 -43.05
C THR A 303 -4.79 24.70 -43.58
N PRO A 304 -4.59 24.00 -44.72
CA PRO A 304 -5.58 23.54 -45.70
C PRO A 304 -6.14 22.13 -45.46
N PHE A 305 -5.77 21.46 -44.38
CA PHE A 305 -6.07 20.05 -44.13
C PHE A 305 -7.47 19.79 -43.55
N THR A 306 -8.11 20.81 -43.01
CA THR A 306 -9.47 20.73 -42.44
C THR A 306 -10.47 20.23 -43.49
N PRO A 307 -11.30 19.20 -43.18
CA PRO A 307 -12.40 18.75 -44.04
C PRO A 307 -13.37 19.89 -44.36
N THR A 308 -13.82 19.97 -45.62
CA THR A 308 -14.67 21.07 -46.11
C THR A 308 -16.03 20.59 -46.63
N THR A 309 -16.04 19.58 -47.50
CA THR A 309 -17.25 19.14 -48.22
C THR A 309 -17.25 17.64 -48.45
N ILE A 310 -18.42 17.07 -48.78
CA ILE A 310 -18.61 15.62 -48.90
C ILE A 310 -19.17 15.30 -50.28
N ASN A 311 -18.59 14.36 -50.99
CA ASN A 311 -19.16 13.88 -52.26
C ASN A 311 -19.91 12.58 -52.01
N VAL A 312 -21.13 12.48 -52.53
CA VAL A 312 -21.93 11.24 -52.49
C VAL A 312 -21.74 10.50 -53.80
N TYR A 313 -21.51 9.19 -53.70
CA TYR A 313 -21.31 8.30 -54.83
C TYR A 313 -22.35 7.19 -54.81
N ALA A 314 -22.85 6.82 -55.99
CA ALA A 314 -23.81 5.75 -56.15
C ALA A 314 -23.37 4.76 -57.24
N ALA A 315 -23.64 3.48 -57.01
CA ALA A 315 -23.56 2.42 -58.00
C ALA A 315 -24.77 1.49 -57.88
N ASP A 316 -25.19 0.86 -58.96
CA ASP A 316 -26.32 -0.06 -58.96
C ASP A 316 -26.06 -1.26 -59.88
N VAL A 317 -26.55 -2.41 -59.47
CA VAL A 317 -26.43 -3.68 -60.20
C VAL A 317 -27.79 -4.36 -60.29
N ALA A 318 -27.93 -5.37 -61.16
CA ALA A 318 -29.15 -6.15 -61.20
C ALA A 318 -29.34 -6.87 -59.85
N THR A 319 -30.58 -6.97 -59.37
CA THR A 319 -30.84 -7.61 -58.07
C THR A 319 -30.27 -9.03 -58.00
N GLY A 320 -29.51 -9.29 -56.94
CA GLY A 320 -28.83 -10.57 -56.74
C GLY A 320 -27.47 -10.70 -57.44
N ALA A 321 -27.04 -9.72 -58.22
CA ALA A 321 -25.67 -9.66 -58.73
C ALA A 321 -24.66 -9.32 -57.61
N ALA A 322 -23.38 -9.62 -57.85
CA ALA A 322 -22.30 -9.28 -56.93
C ALA A 322 -22.22 -7.75 -56.70
N PRO A 323 -21.78 -7.30 -55.52
CA PRO A 323 -21.60 -5.87 -55.24
C PRO A 323 -20.70 -5.18 -56.30
N PRO A 324 -21.02 -3.94 -56.70
CA PRO A 324 -20.25 -3.19 -57.67
C PRO A 324 -18.83 -2.89 -57.18
N GLY A 325 -17.85 -2.95 -58.09
CA GLY A 325 -16.47 -2.55 -57.80
C GLY A 325 -16.34 -1.04 -57.62
N GLY A 326 -15.31 -0.56 -56.91
CA GLY A 326 -15.17 0.86 -56.57
C GLY A 326 -15.17 1.82 -57.77
N SER A 327 -14.67 1.40 -58.93
CA SER A 327 -14.62 2.22 -60.15
C SER A 327 -15.97 2.39 -60.87
N THR A 328 -17.01 1.62 -60.51
CA THR A 328 -18.34 1.74 -61.12
C THR A 328 -19.26 2.71 -60.39
N TYR A 329 -18.76 3.33 -59.31
CA TYR A 329 -19.47 4.36 -58.59
C TYR A 329 -19.33 5.70 -59.31
N HIS A 330 -20.40 6.48 -59.32
CA HIS A 330 -20.42 7.80 -59.94
C HIS A 330 -20.86 8.85 -58.93
N LYS A 331 -20.20 10.01 -58.98
CA LYS A 331 -20.55 11.16 -58.14
C LYS A 331 -21.96 11.64 -58.46
N VAL A 332 -22.75 11.87 -57.40
CA VAL A 332 -24.14 12.33 -57.49
C VAL A 332 -24.22 13.78 -57.05
N GLY A 333 -24.53 14.66 -58.00
CA GLY A 333 -24.75 16.09 -57.73
C GLY A 333 -23.51 16.85 -57.24
N SER A 334 -23.78 18.01 -56.63
CA SER A 334 -22.77 18.88 -56.02
C SER A 334 -22.37 18.37 -54.62
N PRO A 335 -21.19 18.77 -54.10
CA PRO A 335 -20.78 18.39 -52.75
C PRO A 335 -21.84 18.76 -51.69
N ALA A 336 -22.12 17.82 -50.81
CA ALA A 336 -23.07 17.95 -49.71
C ALA A 336 -22.45 18.69 -48.52
N SER A 337 -23.30 19.40 -47.77
CA SER A 337 -22.97 19.97 -46.47
C SER A 337 -23.20 18.95 -45.35
N LEU A 338 -22.53 19.15 -44.21
CA LEU A 338 -22.85 18.44 -42.96
C LEU A 338 -24.34 18.63 -42.60
N GLY A 339 -24.98 17.56 -42.12
CA GLY A 339 -26.41 17.53 -41.84
C GLY A 339 -27.32 17.64 -43.07
N GLY A 340 -26.73 17.77 -44.27
CA GLY A 340 -27.45 17.91 -45.53
C GLY A 340 -28.04 16.60 -46.01
N VAL A 341 -29.04 16.72 -46.87
CA VAL A 341 -29.73 15.59 -47.50
C VAL A 341 -29.48 15.60 -49.00
N VAL A 342 -28.98 14.50 -49.53
CA VAL A 342 -28.74 14.28 -50.97
C VAL A 342 -29.73 13.25 -51.49
N ASN A 343 -30.55 13.68 -52.44
CA ASN A 343 -31.51 12.81 -53.11
C ASN A 343 -30.87 12.17 -54.34
N VAL A 344 -30.66 10.86 -54.28
CA VAL A 344 -30.04 10.05 -55.33
C VAL A 344 -31.15 9.37 -56.14
N SER A 345 -31.59 10.01 -57.23
CA SER A 345 -32.66 9.49 -58.10
C SER A 345 -32.18 8.46 -59.12
N THR A 346 -30.88 8.48 -59.44
CA THR A 346 -30.19 7.53 -60.34
C THR A 346 -28.74 7.42 -59.89
N THR A 347 -28.00 6.43 -60.40
CA THR A 347 -26.55 6.32 -60.19
C THR A 347 -25.76 7.46 -60.82
N GLY A 348 -26.37 8.21 -61.75
CA GLY A 348 -25.76 9.37 -62.39
C GLY A 348 -24.68 9.01 -63.40
N ALA A 349 -24.02 10.05 -63.93
CA ALA A 349 -22.90 9.96 -64.87
C ALA A 349 -21.72 10.87 -64.44
N GLY A 350 -21.66 11.20 -63.15
CA GLY A 350 -20.58 12.01 -62.59
C GLY A 350 -19.23 11.30 -62.64
N ALA A 351 -18.17 12.03 -62.28
CA ALA A 351 -16.83 11.47 -62.21
C ALA A 351 -16.79 10.23 -61.30
N ALA A 352 -15.97 9.25 -61.67
CA ALA A 352 -15.65 8.11 -60.83
C ALA A 352 -14.91 8.60 -59.56
N PRO A 353 -15.02 7.88 -58.42
CA PRO A 353 -14.29 8.25 -57.21
C PRO A 353 -12.78 8.18 -57.43
N PRO A 354 -11.98 8.95 -56.67
CA PRO A 354 -10.52 8.89 -56.76
C PRO A 354 -9.98 7.47 -56.52
N SER A 355 -9.07 7.02 -57.39
CA SER A 355 -8.35 5.75 -57.25
C SER A 355 -7.18 5.81 -56.26
N SER A 356 -6.81 7.01 -55.83
CA SER A 356 -5.76 7.29 -54.83
C SER A 356 -6.23 8.39 -53.89
N ASN A 357 -5.83 8.33 -52.63
CA ASN A 357 -6.26 9.28 -51.62
C ASN A 357 -5.45 10.59 -51.73
N GLY A 358 -6.12 11.67 -52.16
CA GLY A 358 -5.52 13.01 -52.26
C GLY A 358 -5.86 13.93 -51.09
N ALA A 359 -6.75 13.53 -50.18
CA ALA A 359 -7.14 14.31 -49.01
C ALA A 359 -6.06 14.19 -47.92
N LEU A 360 -4.91 14.80 -48.16
CA LEU A 360 -3.79 14.83 -47.21
C LEU A 360 -4.18 15.57 -45.94
N ILE A 361 -3.72 15.10 -44.79
CA ILE A 361 -3.90 15.76 -43.49
C ILE A 361 -2.58 16.20 -42.85
N THR A 362 -1.46 15.95 -43.53
CA THR A 362 -0.14 16.47 -43.19
C THR A 362 0.57 16.99 -44.44
N PRO A 363 1.56 17.91 -44.30
CA PRO A 363 2.28 18.45 -45.46
C PRO A 363 3.08 17.39 -46.21
N THR A 364 3.16 17.48 -47.55
CA THR A 364 3.88 16.50 -48.40
C THR A 364 5.40 16.53 -48.28
N ASN A 365 5.96 17.67 -47.84
CA ASN A 365 7.40 17.92 -47.85
C ASN A 365 7.96 18.12 -46.43
N GLN A 366 7.22 17.70 -45.42
CA GLN A 366 7.63 17.79 -44.03
C GLN A 366 7.41 16.42 -43.41
N GLY A 367 8.51 15.73 -43.11
CA GLY A 367 8.49 14.48 -42.37
C GLY A 367 9.34 13.38 -42.99
N ASN A 368 9.42 12.26 -42.29
CA ASN A 368 10.35 11.16 -42.62
C ASN A 368 9.75 9.78 -42.30
N ILE A 369 8.42 9.72 -42.14
CA ILE A 369 7.71 8.48 -41.83
C ILE A 369 7.80 7.55 -43.04
N CYS A 370 8.32 6.35 -42.85
CA CYS A 370 8.47 5.35 -43.90
C CYS A 370 7.11 4.78 -44.35
N THR A 371 6.96 4.55 -45.65
CA THR A 371 5.78 3.87 -46.23
C THR A 371 5.59 2.47 -45.65
N GLY A 372 4.33 2.06 -45.49
CA GLY A 372 3.96 0.70 -45.08
C GLY A 372 3.06 0.67 -43.85
N THR A 373 2.60 -0.54 -43.54
CA THR A 373 1.77 -0.80 -42.36
C THR A 373 2.61 -0.70 -41.09
N ARG A 374 2.09 0.01 -40.08
CA ARG A 374 2.64 0.11 -38.72
C ARG A 374 1.49 0.13 -37.70
N TYR A 375 1.82 0.06 -36.42
CA TYR A 375 0.84 0.07 -35.34
C TYR A 375 1.14 1.16 -34.32
N MET A 376 0.10 1.67 -33.67
CA MET A 376 0.18 2.67 -32.61
C MET A 376 -0.64 2.26 -31.39
N ILE A 377 -0.18 2.71 -30.23
CA ILE A 377 -0.94 2.65 -28.98
C ILE A 377 -0.68 3.90 -28.15
N VAL A 378 -1.66 4.31 -27.34
CA VAL A 378 -1.51 5.45 -26.41
C VAL A 378 -1.39 4.92 -24.99
N LEU A 379 -0.38 5.37 -24.27
CA LEU A 379 -0.14 5.07 -22.85
C LEU A 379 -0.32 6.33 -21.99
N PHE A 380 -0.58 6.14 -20.70
CA PHE A 380 -0.60 7.23 -19.74
C PHE A 380 0.66 7.20 -18.86
N LYS A 381 1.22 8.38 -18.60
CA LYS A 381 2.26 8.58 -17.59
C LYS A 381 1.64 9.31 -16.41
N ASN A 382 1.74 8.72 -15.23
CA ASN A 382 1.22 9.34 -14.03
C ASN A 382 2.13 10.47 -13.51
N ARG A 383 1.63 11.26 -12.58
CA ARG A 383 2.38 12.37 -11.98
C ARG A 383 3.59 11.92 -11.13
N ASN A 384 3.64 10.64 -10.75
CA ASN A 384 4.77 10.06 -10.04
C ASN A 384 5.93 9.66 -10.97
N GLY A 385 5.67 9.66 -12.28
CA GLY A 385 6.66 9.40 -13.33
C GLY A 385 6.56 8.02 -13.97
N TYR A 386 5.62 7.17 -13.55
CA TYR A 386 5.49 5.80 -14.04
C TYR A 386 4.44 5.67 -15.14
N ILE A 387 4.67 4.72 -16.06
CA ILE A 387 3.87 4.53 -17.27
C ILE A 387 3.01 3.28 -17.14
N THR A 388 1.75 3.41 -17.54
CA THR A 388 0.74 2.33 -17.50
C THR A 388 1.11 1.14 -18.37
N GLY A 389 0.47 0.00 -18.09
CA GLY A 389 0.42 -1.11 -19.03
C GLY A 389 -0.44 -0.83 -20.26
N MET A 390 -0.45 -1.79 -21.18
CA MET A 390 -1.24 -1.81 -22.40
C MET A 390 -1.80 -3.19 -22.69
N THR A 391 -2.82 -3.27 -23.55
CA THR A 391 -3.34 -4.54 -24.08
C THR A 391 -3.37 -4.49 -25.61
N GLU A 392 -3.40 -5.66 -26.26
CA GLU A 392 -3.46 -5.74 -27.73
C GLU A 392 -4.72 -5.07 -28.31
N ALA A 393 -5.76 -4.89 -27.50
CA ALA A 393 -7.02 -4.33 -27.94
C ALA A 393 -7.05 -2.79 -28.05
N SER A 394 -6.06 -2.09 -27.49
CA SER A 394 -5.89 -0.65 -27.69
C SER A 394 -4.93 -0.32 -28.84
N VAL A 395 -4.45 -1.34 -29.56
CA VAL A 395 -3.58 -1.20 -30.74
C VAL A 395 -4.39 -0.72 -31.95
N GLN A 396 -3.86 0.28 -32.64
CA GLN A 396 -4.42 0.85 -33.86
C GLN A 396 -3.49 0.62 -35.04
N ALA A 397 -4.02 0.08 -36.12
CA ALA A 397 -3.27 -0.09 -37.37
C ALA A 397 -3.20 1.24 -38.14
N ILE A 398 -2.05 1.50 -38.74
CA ILE A 398 -1.76 2.71 -39.52
C ILE A 398 -1.25 2.27 -40.88
N SER A 399 -1.87 2.78 -41.94
CA SER A 399 -1.40 2.58 -43.31
C SER A 399 -0.75 3.85 -43.81
N VAL A 400 0.57 3.84 -43.99
CA VAL A 400 1.31 4.97 -44.55
C VAL A 400 1.39 4.82 -46.08
N PRO A 401 0.67 5.63 -46.88
CA PRO A 401 0.67 5.54 -48.34
C PRO A 401 2.05 5.81 -48.98
N THR A 402 2.16 5.44 -50.26
CA THR A 402 3.31 5.76 -51.11
C THR A 402 3.06 7.07 -51.88
N PRO A 403 4.04 8.00 -51.97
CA PRO A 403 5.32 7.99 -51.25
C PRO A 403 5.15 8.36 -49.78
N GLY A 404 5.96 7.78 -48.90
CA GLY A 404 6.08 8.23 -47.51
C GLY A 404 6.79 9.58 -47.42
N GLY A 405 7.36 9.90 -46.26
CA GLY A 405 8.12 11.15 -46.07
C GLY A 405 7.26 12.36 -45.65
N GLN A 406 6.07 12.10 -45.13
CA GLN A 406 5.27 13.12 -44.44
C GLN A 406 5.36 12.91 -42.92
N GLN A 407 4.81 13.85 -42.17
CA GLN A 407 4.52 13.69 -40.76
C GLN A 407 3.29 12.80 -40.55
N LEU A 408 3.19 12.20 -39.38
CA LEU A 408 2.04 11.41 -38.94
C LEU A 408 1.13 12.25 -38.07
N TRP A 409 -0.12 12.45 -38.48
CA TRP A 409 -1.15 13.06 -37.63
C TRP A 409 -1.81 12.01 -36.76
N VAL A 410 -2.11 12.35 -35.52
CA VAL A 410 -2.90 11.53 -34.60
C VAL A 410 -4.02 12.37 -34.03
N GLY A 411 -5.26 11.91 -34.19
CA GLY A 411 -6.46 12.51 -33.64
C GLY A 411 -7.17 11.61 -32.63
N ASN A 412 -8.09 12.19 -31.87
CA ASN A 412 -8.85 11.51 -30.81
C ASN A 412 -7.96 10.81 -29.76
N ILE A 413 -6.82 11.43 -29.41
CA ILE A 413 -5.93 10.93 -28.37
C ILE A 413 -6.69 10.95 -27.04
N PRO A 414 -6.87 9.81 -26.35
CA PRO A 414 -7.65 9.76 -25.13
C PRO A 414 -6.98 10.54 -24.00
N THR A 415 -7.79 11.17 -23.15
CA THR A 415 -7.32 11.72 -21.87
C THR A 415 -7.48 10.66 -20.77
N GLY A 416 -6.48 10.56 -19.89
CA GLY A 416 -6.46 9.59 -18.81
C GLY A 416 -7.11 10.10 -17.52
N PRO A 417 -7.11 9.30 -16.45
CA PRO A 417 -7.65 9.70 -15.15
C PRO A 417 -7.00 10.97 -14.60
N SER A 418 -7.81 11.95 -14.22
CA SER A 418 -7.37 13.26 -13.70
C SER A 418 -7.57 13.35 -12.18
N PRO A 419 -6.63 13.94 -11.41
CA PRO A 419 -5.42 14.66 -11.87
C PRO A 419 -4.19 13.74 -12.04
N GLN A 420 -4.35 12.43 -11.97
CA GLN A 420 -3.22 11.49 -11.87
C GLN A 420 -2.38 11.41 -13.15
N THR A 421 -3.00 11.55 -14.32
CA THR A 421 -2.32 11.54 -15.62
C THR A 421 -1.62 12.88 -15.87
N ALA A 422 -0.29 12.84 -16.00
CA ALA A 422 0.54 14.00 -16.25
C ALA A 422 0.98 14.12 -17.72
N ALA A 423 1.07 12.99 -18.43
CA ALA A 423 1.38 12.98 -19.86
C ALA A 423 0.72 11.78 -20.57
N ARG A 424 0.56 11.88 -21.89
CA ARG A 424 0.21 10.76 -22.76
C ARG A 424 1.37 10.44 -23.69
N ILE A 425 1.57 9.17 -24.01
CA ILE A 425 2.68 8.71 -24.84
C ILE A 425 2.11 7.93 -26.01
N CYS A 426 2.36 8.39 -27.23
CA CYS A 426 2.04 7.63 -28.43
C CYS A 426 3.23 6.73 -28.78
N CYS A 427 3.02 5.42 -28.73
CA CYS A 427 4.04 4.43 -29.05
C CYS A 427 3.78 3.83 -30.43
N PHE A 428 4.83 3.58 -31.20
CA PHE A 428 4.74 3.14 -32.59
C PHE A 428 5.62 1.93 -32.85
N THR A 429 5.23 1.12 -33.84
CA THR A 429 6.12 0.14 -34.48
C THR A 429 6.81 0.75 -35.70
N VAL A 430 7.86 0.09 -36.19
CA VAL A 430 8.41 0.36 -37.54
C VAL A 430 7.43 -0.04 -38.64
N ALA A 431 7.64 0.46 -39.87
CA ALA A 431 6.86 0.06 -41.04
C ALA A 431 7.27 -1.31 -41.58
N GLY A 432 6.31 -1.97 -42.26
CA GLY A 432 6.57 -3.16 -43.06
C GLY A 432 6.60 -4.48 -42.27
N GLY A 433 6.19 -4.47 -41.00
CA GLY A 433 6.01 -5.69 -40.21
C GLY A 433 4.82 -6.51 -40.72
N ALA A 434 5.01 -7.82 -40.88
CA ALA A 434 3.92 -8.77 -41.21
C ALA A 434 3.07 -9.18 -39.98
N SER A 435 3.47 -8.74 -38.78
CA SER A 435 2.79 -8.97 -37.50
C SER A 435 3.01 -7.77 -36.57
N VAL A 436 2.25 -7.71 -35.46
CA VAL A 436 2.50 -6.77 -34.36
C VAL A 436 3.98 -6.89 -33.94
N GLY A 437 4.73 -5.79 -34.08
CA GLY A 437 6.17 -5.73 -33.82
C GLY A 437 6.50 -5.10 -32.47
N ASP A 438 7.77 -4.73 -32.28
CA ASP A 438 8.18 -3.98 -31.09
C ASP A 438 7.63 -2.55 -31.09
N TYR A 439 7.18 -2.09 -29.92
CA TYR A 439 6.68 -0.73 -29.72
C TYR A 439 7.73 0.15 -29.09
N PHE A 440 7.83 1.38 -29.59
CA PHE A 440 8.80 2.37 -29.14
C PHE A 440 8.17 3.75 -28.97
N TYR A 441 8.77 4.59 -28.13
CA TYR A 441 8.45 6.01 -28.07
C TYR A 441 9.71 6.88 -28.11
N VAL A 442 9.56 8.08 -28.65
CA VAL A 442 10.63 9.09 -28.70
C VAL A 442 10.48 10.02 -27.50
N ALA A 443 11.46 10.02 -26.59
CA ALA A 443 11.35 10.72 -25.32
C ALA A 443 11.37 12.25 -25.46
N SER A 444 12.17 12.79 -26.38
CA SER A 444 12.37 14.22 -26.55
C SER A 444 12.54 14.59 -28.02
N ASN A 445 12.31 15.87 -28.35
CA ASN A 445 12.65 16.38 -29.68
C ASN A 445 14.17 16.27 -29.89
N ASP A 446 14.58 15.93 -31.10
CA ASP A 446 15.98 15.75 -31.47
C ASP A 446 16.21 16.12 -32.95
N THR A 447 17.45 16.20 -33.38
CA THR A 447 17.82 16.38 -34.80
C THR A 447 19.04 15.53 -35.14
N VAL A 448 18.85 14.53 -36.00
CA VAL A 448 19.90 13.61 -36.42
C VAL A 448 20.12 13.74 -37.92
N SER A 449 21.35 14.02 -38.33
CA SER A 449 21.73 14.19 -39.75
C SER A 449 20.84 15.20 -40.50
N GLY A 450 20.44 16.29 -39.83
CA GLY A 450 19.57 17.33 -40.39
C GLY A 450 18.08 16.97 -40.42
N VAL A 451 17.71 15.78 -39.95
CA VAL A 451 16.32 15.34 -39.83
C VAL A 451 15.81 15.59 -38.42
N GLN A 452 14.74 16.37 -38.29
CA GLN A 452 14.09 16.63 -37.01
C GLN A 452 13.26 15.42 -36.55
N MET A 453 13.50 14.94 -35.34
CA MET A 453 12.67 13.94 -34.66
C MET A 453 11.81 14.65 -33.62
N THR A 454 10.51 14.35 -33.56
CA THR A 454 9.60 14.89 -32.56
C THR A 454 9.43 13.89 -31.42
N SER A 455 9.37 14.40 -30.19
CA SER A 455 8.89 13.63 -29.05
C SER A 455 7.50 13.07 -29.33
N THR A 456 7.28 11.81 -28.96
CA THR A 456 5.95 11.20 -28.99
C THR A 456 5.26 11.25 -27.63
N ILE A 457 5.78 12.08 -26.71
CA ILE A 457 5.19 12.41 -25.41
C ILE A 457 4.44 13.74 -25.51
N ILE A 458 3.20 13.74 -25.02
CA ILE A 458 2.38 14.94 -24.89
C ILE A 458 2.25 15.26 -23.39
N ASN A 459 2.90 16.35 -22.96
CA ASN A 459 3.08 16.73 -21.55
C ASN A 459 1.87 17.47 -20.94
N ASP A 460 0.67 16.94 -21.14
CA ASP A 460 -0.56 17.45 -20.50
C ASP A 460 -1.58 16.30 -20.28
N ASN A 461 -2.84 16.60 -20.02
CA ASN A 461 -3.95 15.63 -20.09
C ASN A 461 -5.18 16.24 -20.77
N THR A 462 -4.96 17.08 -21.77
CA THR A 462 -6.01 17.88 -22.43
C THR A 462 -5.91 17.86 -23.95
N THR A 463 -4.72 17.79 -24.51
CA THR A 463 -4.51 17.81 -25.96
C THR A 463 -5.02 16.50 -26.61
N THR A 464 -5.97 16.57 -27.54
CA THR A 464 -6.54 15.35 -28.15
C THR A 464 -5.96 15.05 -29.53
N THR A 465 -4.96 15.80 -29.97
CA THR A 465 -4.39 15.70 -31.31
C THR A 465 -2.90 16.04 -31.32
N ALA A 466 -2.10 15.39 -32.16
CA ALA A 466 -0.67 15.67 -32.29
C ALA A 466 -0.11 15.27 -33.67
N THR A 467 1.00 15.90 -34.06
CA THR A 467 1.76 15.57 -35.27
C THR A 467 3.14 15.05 -34.88
N PHE A 468 3.56 13.90 -35.44
CA PHE A 468 4.84 13.29 -35.16
C PHE A 468 5.71 13.11 -36.41
N ASN A 469 7.02 13.23 -36.23
CA ASN A 469 8.05 12.99 -37.23
C ASN A 469 9.18 12.15 -36.63
N PHE A 470 9.52 11.05 -37.27
CA PHE A 470 10.69 10.24 -36.95
C PHE A 470 11.04 9.34 -38.14
N THR A 471 12.27 8.84 -38.16
CA THR A 471 12.66 7.74 -39.06
C THR A 471 12.52 6.41 -38.33
N ASP A 472 12.29 5.32 -39.05
CA ASP A 472 12.20 3.98 -38.44
C ASP A 472 13.55 3.56 -37.80
N ILE A 473 14.68 4.00 -38.37
CA ILE A 473 16.02 3.78 -37.78
C ILE A 473 16.11 4.44 -36.40
N TYR A 474 15.69 5.71 -36.29
CA TYR A 474 15.70 6.41 -35.01
C TYR A 474 14.70 5.80 -34.02
N LEU A 475 13.51 5.40 -34.50
CA LEU A 475 12.49 4.77 -33.67
C LEU A 475 13.01 3.47 -33.01
N THR A 476 13.69 2.60 -33.75
CA THR A 476 14.24 1.35 -33.18
C THR A 476 15.35 1.57 -32.15
N ALA A 477 16.06 2.70 -32.21
CA ALA A 477 17.08 3.08 -31.23
C ALA A 477 16.50 3.82 -30.02
N SER A 478 15.21 4.16 -30.04
CA SER A 478 14.52 4.89 -28.97
C SER A 478 14.03 3.95 -27.86
N THR A 479 13.11 4.40 -27.00
CA THR A 479 12.70 3.62 -25.82
C THR A 479 11.69 2.54 -26.19
N LYS A 480 12.11 1.27 -26.10
CA LYS A 480 11.26 0.09 -26.29
C LYS A 480 10.32 -0.13 -25.11
N VAL A 481 9.05 -0.39 -25.39
CA VAL A 481 7.99 -0.61 -24.39
C VAL A 481 7.15 -1.87 -24.63
N THR A 482 7.57 -2.76 -25.53
CA THR A 482 6.83 -4.00 -25.84
C THR A 482 6.47 -4.82 -24.59
N SER A 483 7.33 -4.84 -23.56
CA SER A 483 7.05 -5.57 -22.31
C SER A 483 5.88 -5.00 -21.51
N PHE A 484 5.36 -3.81 -21.85
CA PHE A 484 4.26 -3.19 -21.12
C PHE A 484 2.91 -3.89 -21.38
N PHE A 485 2.83 -4.80 -22.36
CA PHE A 485 1.71 -5.75 -22.47
C PHE A 485 1.58 -6.69 -21.28
N ARG A 486 2.67 -6.88 -20.52
CA ARG A 486 2.72 -7.75 -19.34
C ARG A 486 2.36 -6.99 -18.07
N LYS A 487 2.33 -5.65 -18.12
CA LYS A 487 2.06 -4.82 -16.95
C LYS A 487 0.60 -4.92 -16.55
N VAL A 488 0.36 -5.15 -15.26
CA VAL A 488 -0.99 -5.16 -14.66
C VAL A 488 -1.14 -4.00 -13.69
N GLN A 489 -2.39 -3.63 -13.40
CA GLN A 489 -2.68 -2.74 -12.27
C GLN A 489 -2.31 -3.46 -10.97
N ALA A 490 -1.63 -2.75 -10.07
CA ALA A 490 -1.30 -3.28 -8.75
C ALA A 490 -2.60 -3.64 -8.01
N PRO A 491 -2.77 -4.91 -7.60
CA PRO A 491 -3.95 -5.33 -6.86
C PRO A 491 -3.94 -4.74 -5.44
N PRO A 492 -5.12 -4.63 -4.80
CA PRO A 492 -5.20 -4.44 -3.35
C PRO A 492 -4.36 -5.49 -2.61
N CYS A 493 -3.72 -5.10 -1.50
CA CYS A 493 -2.84 -5.96 -0.72
C CYS A 493 -2.99 -5.73 0.79
N VAL A 494 -2.49 -6.68 1.58
CA VAL A 494 -2.53 -6.66 3.05
C VAL A 494 -1.29 -5.97 3.62
N ASP A 495 -0.11 -6.31 3.10
CA ASP A 495 1.18 -5.73 3.46
C ASP A 495 1.90 -5.18 2.22
N ILE A 496 2.57 -4.06 2.40
CA ILE A 496 3.37 -3.40 1.37
C ILE A 496 4.74 -3.09 1.96
N TYR A 497 5.79 -3.53 1.28
CA TYR A 497 7.16 -3.45 1.78
C TYR A 497 8.12 -3.04 0.68
N PHE A 498 8.94 -2.01 0.94
CA PHE A 498 10.03 -1.65 0.05
C PHE A 498 11.28 -2.44 0.42
N SER A 499 11.73 -3.27 -0.50
CA SER A 499 12.96 -4.04 -0.37
C SER A 499 14.12 -3.19 -0.90
N GLU A 500 14.96 -2.72 0.02
CA GLU A 500 16.12 -1.88 -0.32
C GLU A 500 17.16 -2.70 -1.07
N SER A 501 17.40 -3.94 -0.65
CA SER A 501 18.39 -4.81 -1.30
C SER A 501 18.02 -5.14 -2.76
N LEU A 502 16.73 -5.21 -3.08
CA LEU A 502 16.24 -5.50 -4.43
C LEU A 502 15.87 -4.24 -5.21
N ASN A 503 15.76 -3.09 -4.54
CA ASN A 503 15.27 -1.82 -5.08
C ASN A 503 13.90 -1.99 -5.76
N ARG A 504 12.97 -2.68 -5.07
CA ARG A 504 11.64 -3.09 -5.56
C ARG A 504 10.59 -3.02 -4.47
N MET A 505 9.33 -2.80 -4.85
CA MET A 505 8.19 -2.94 -3.95
C MET A 505 7.70 -4.38 -3.94
N VAL A 506 7.31 -4.87 -2.77
CA VAL A 506 6.75 -6.21 -2.55
C VAL A 506 5.36 -6.09 -1.93
N LEU A 507 4.37 -6.71 -2.56
CA LEU A 507 3.00 -6.80 -2.07
C LEU A 507 2.73 -8.21 -1.55
N SER A 508 2.31 -8.31 -0.28
CA SER A 508 1.89 -9.58 0.35
C SER A 508 0.39 -9.58 0.62
N GLY A 509 -0.24 -10.75 0.58
CA GLY A 509 -1.71 -10.86 0.69
C GLY A 509 -2.45 -10.09 -0.42
N ALA A 510 -1.82 -9.95 -1.59
CA ALA A 510 -2.42 -9.31 -2.74
C ALA A 510 -3.59 -10.13 -3.29
N THR A 511 -4.67 -9.47 -3.73
CA THR A 511 -5.85 -10.14 -4.30
C THR A 511 -5.42 -11.05 -5.46
N GLY A 512 -5.73 -12.35 -5.37
CA GLY A 512 -5.33 -13.37 -6.35
C GLY A 512 -3.97 -14.04 -6.08
N TYR A 513 -3.20 -13.58 -5.07
CA TYR A 513 -1.84 -14.02 -4.80
C TYR A 513 -1.59 -14.37 -3.32
N ALA A 514 -2.60 -14.88 -2.59
CA ALA A 514 -2.51 -15.10 -1.14
C ALA A 514 -1.37 -16.03 -0.67
N GLY A 515 -0.88 -16.95 -1.51
CA GLY A 515 0.27 -17.83 -1.23
C GLY A 515 1.58 -17.36 -1.86
N SER A 516 1.65 -16.12 -2.33
CA SER A 516 2.75 -15.60 -3.12
C SER A 516 2.98 -14.11 -2.83
N HIS A 517 4.08 -13.57 -3.36
CA HIS A 517 4.37 -12.14 -3.32
C HIS A 517 4.33 -11.58 -4.72
N LEU A 518 3.73 -10.42 -4.91
CA LEU A 518 3.82 -9.67 -6.16
C LEU A 518 4.90 -8.61 -6.03
N VAL A 519 5.91 -8.65 -6.90
CA VAL A 519 7.12 -7.83 -6.82
C VAL A 519 7.19 -6.89 -8.02
N SER A 520 7.44 -5.61 -7.75
CA SER A 520 7.50 -4.58 -8.79
C SER A 520 8.74 -4.73 -9.68
N LEU A 521 8.78 -3.96 -10.76
CA LEU A 521 9.99 -3.75 -11.53
C LEU A 521 11.07 -3.03 -10.71
N GLN A 522 12.34 -3.25 -11.03
CA GLN A 522 13.45 -2.61 -10.33
C GLN A 522 13.45 -1.12 -10.60
N ALA A 523 13.62 -0.31 -9.55
CA ALA A 523 13.55 1.15 -9.62
C ALA A 523 12.20 1.74 -10.10
N ASP A 524 11.18 0.89 -10.27
CA ASP A 524 9.84 1.25 -10.72
C ASP A 524 8.82 0.59 -9.78
N PRO A 525 8.59 1.19 -8.60
CA PRO A 525 7.73 0.64 -7.55
C PRO A 525 6.27 0.53 -7.93
N GLU A 526 5.77 1.15 -9.01
CA GLU A 526 4.34 1.14 -9.36
C GLU A 526 4.01 0.16 -10.50
N SER A 527 5.02 -0.47 -11.11
CA SER A 527 4.85 -1.38 -12.24
C SER A 527 5.05 -2.83 -11.86
N PHE A 528 4.11 -3.69 -12.23
CA PHE A 528 4.12 -5.12 -11.94
C PHE A 528 3.85 -5.93 -13.20
N TYR A 529 4.59 -7.01 -13.41
CA TYR A 529 4.26 -8.00 -14.43
C TYR A 529 3.29 -9.03 -13.86
N GLY A 530 2.14 -9.22 -14.52
CA GLY A 530 1.09 -10.14 -14.06
C GLY A 530 1.44 -11.62 -14.24
N ASP A 531 2.34 -11.94 -15.16
CA ASP A 531 2.78 -13.29 -15.49
C ASP A 531 4.02 -13.71 -14.69
N THR A 532 5.04 -12.84 -14.62
CA THR A 532 6.36 -13.19 -14.05
C THR A 532 6.79 -12.34 -12.86
N GLY A 533 5.99 -11.35 -12.45
CA GLY A 533 6.25 -10.52 -11.27
C GLY A 533 5.98 -11.23 -9.94
N VAL A 534 5.73 -12.53 -9.94
CA VAL A 534 5.28 -13.30 -8.77
C VAL A 534 6.43 -14.13 -8.19
N VAL A 535 6.62 -14.08 -6.88
CA VAL A 535 7.51 -14.99 -6.13
C VAL A 535 6.65 -15.99 -5.36
N GLN A 536 6.90 -17.29 -5.54
CA GLN A 536 6.08 -18.36 -4.95
C GLN A 536 6.87 -19.20 -3.93
N PRO A 537 6.95 -18.77 -2.66
CA PRO A 537 7.62 -19.52 -1.61
C PRO A 537 6.76 -20.71 -1.17
N GLY A 538 7.26 -21.93 -1.34
CA GLY A 538 6.53 -23.15 -0.95
C GLY A 538 5.24 -23.35 -1.74
N VAL A 539 5.37 -23.71 -3.02
CA VAL A 539 4.23 -23.91 -3.93
C VAL A 539 3.30 -25.00 -3.40
N LEU A 540 2.00 -24.69 -3.30
CA LEU A 540 0.93 -25.61 -2.90
C LEU A 540 1.10 -26.25 -1.50
N ASP A 541 1.85 -25.62 -0.59
CA ASP A 541 2.01 -26.10 0.78
C ASP A 541 0.84 -25.76 1.73
N GLY A 542 -0.20 -25.11 1.20
CA GLY A 542 -1.41 -24.71 1.93
C GLY A 542 -1.20 -23.58 2.92
N GLN A 543 -0.12 -22.80 2.81
CA GLN A 543 0.15 -21.64 3.67
C GLN A 543 0.05 -20.32 2.89
N ALA A 544 -0.55 -19.32 3.52
CA ALA A 544 -0.52 -17.95 3.03
C ALA A 544 0.84 -17.28 3.29
N THR A 545 1.21 -16.34 2.42
CA THR A 545 2.31 -15.39 2.67
C THR A 545 1.80 -14.26 3.56
N ILE A 546 2.49 -14.00 4.67
CA ILE A 546 2.09 -12.97 5.64
C ILE A 546 2.75 -11.64 5.30
N CYS A 547 4.06 -11.64 5.13
CA CYS A 547 4.83 -10.44 4.87
C CYS A 547 6.23 -10.76 4.33
N TRP A 548 6.89 -9.72 3.83
CA TRP A 548 8.28 -9.75 3.39
C TRP A 548 9.14 -8.89 4.29
N ARG A 549 10.30 -9.39 4.74
CA ARG A 549 11.23 -8.61 5.57
C ARG A 549 12.67 -8.89 5.15
N GLU A 550 13.54 -7.90 5.24
CA GLU A 550 14.97 -8.06 4.99
C GLU A 550 15.74 -8.15 6.30
N PHE A 551 16.63 -9.13 6.41
CA PHE A 551 17.47 -9.32 7.58
C PHE A 551 18.88 -9.74 7.15
N MET A 552 19.90 -9.05 7.69
CA MET A 552 21.32 -9.26 7.32
C MET A 552 21.57 -9.22 5.80
N GLY A 553 20.93 -8.29 5.10
CA GLY A 553 21.06 -8.13 3.64
C GLY A 553 20.40 -9.25 2.82
N ASN A 554 19.63 -10.13 3.45
CA ASN A 554 18.91 -11.22 2.79
C ASN A 554 17.40 -10.98 2.86
N ALA A 555 16.71 -11.32 1.78
CA ALA A 555 15.27 -11.23 1.69
C ALA A 555 14.58 -12.48 2.26
N TYR A 556 13.66 -12.29 3.20
CA TYR A 556 12.87 -13.36 3.78
C TYR A 556 11.39 -13.19 3.45
N SER A 557 10.79 -14.27 2.94
CA SER A 557 9.35 -14.43 2.86
C SER A 557 8.87 -15.17 4.11
N LEU A 558 8.01 -14.51 4.89
CA LEU A 558 7.40 -15.10 6.08
C LEU A 558 5.99 -15.58 5.74
N LYS A 559 5.71 -16.85 6.06
CA LYS A 559 4.41 -17.51 5.89
C LYS A 559 3.83 -17.83 7.26
N GLU A 560 2.57 -18.25 7.29
CA GLU A 560 1.83 -18.55 8.54
C GLU A 560 2.58 -19.51 9.49
N ARG A 561 3.29 -20.50 8.95
CA ARG A 561 3.98 -21.54 9.72
C ARG A 561 5.39 -21.82 9.24
N SER A 562 5.99 -20.98 8.39
CA SER A 562 7.33 -21.23 7.86
C SER A 562 8.01 -19.96 7.36
N GLY A 563 9.33 -20.02 7.20
CA GLY A 563 10.14 -18.94 6.65
C GLY A 563 11.02 -19.39 5.51
N TYR A 564 11.11 -18.55 4.48
CA TYR A 564 11.87 -18.83 3.27
C TYR A 564 12.88 -17.72 3.02
N LEU A 565 14.13 -18.10 2.74
CA LEU A 565 15.14 -17.22 2.17
C LEU A 565 14.88 -17.11 0.67
N VAL A 566 14.75 -15.89 0.15
CA VAL A 566 14.57 -15.66 -1.28
C VAL A 566 15.88 -15.16 -1.89
N THR A 567 16.39 -15.91 -2.85
CA THR A 567 17.57 -15.55 -3.64
C THR A 567 17.13 -15.05 -5.00
N ALA A 568 17.33 -13.76 -5.25
CA ALA A 568 17.02 -13.13 -6.51
C ALA A 568 17.97 -13.59 -7.62
N SER A 569 17.43 -13.72 -8.82
CA SER A 569 18.17 -13.90 -10.07
C SER A 569 18.11 -12.59 -10.88
N PRO A 570 18.98 -12.40 -11.89
CA PRO A 570 18.95 -11.19 -12.73
C PRO A 570 17.71 -11.12 -13.64
N THR A 571 16.88 -12.16 -13.68
CA THR A 571 15.65 -12.24 -14.49
C THR A 571 14.41 -11.92 -13.65
N ASP A 572 13.22 -12.10 -14.24
CA ASP A 572 11.95 -11.76 -13.60
C ASP A 572 11.71 -12.53 -12.27
N PRO A 573 10.95 -11.96 -11.31
CA PRO A 573 10.73 -12.54 -9.97
C PRO A 573 10.26 -14.00 -9.92
N SER A 574 9.49 -14.45 -10.91
CA SER A 574 9.07 -15.86 -11.05
C SER A 574 10.21 -16.88 -11.15
N THR A 575 11.42 -16.43 -11.46
CA THR A 575 12.61 -17.29 -11.55
C THR A 575 13.46 -17.27 -10.27
N TRP A 576 13.06 -16.49 -9.27
CA TRP A 576 13.79 -16.40 -8.01
C TRP A 576 13.61 -17.69 -7.20
N VAL A 577 14.64 -18.05 -6.45
CA VAL A 577 14.65 -19.29 -5.68
C VAL A 577 14.27 -19.00 -4.24
N ALA A 578 13.18 -19.61 -3.77
CA ALA A 578 12.77 -19.55 -2.37
C ALA A 578 13.17 -20.85 -1.66
N THR A 579 14.13 -20.76 -0.75
CA THR A 579 14.63 -21.89 0.05
C THR A 579 14.02 -21.87 1.45
N LYS A 580 13.30 -22.92 1.84
CA LYS A 580 12.75 -23.04 3.20
C LYS A 580 13.89 -23.07 4.22
N ARG A 581 13.81 -22.20 5.24
CA ARG A 581 14.79 -22.10 6.33
C ARG A 581 14.28 -22.75 7.61
N TRP A 582 13.00 -22.61 7.91
CA TRP A 582 12.35 -23.27 9.04
C TRP A 582 10.87 -23.56 8.75
N ASP A 583 10.26 -24.39 9.61
CA ASP A 583 8.86 -24.82 9.54
C ASP A 583 8.25 -24.89 10.95
N GLY A 584 6.92 -24.97 11.01
CA GLY A 584 6.11 -25.05 12.23
C GLY A 584 5.71 -23.72 12.87
N VAL A 585 6.39 -22.61 12.56
CA VAL A 585 6.13 -21.29 13.16
C VAL A 585 6.31 -20.15 12.16
N GLY A 586 5.46 -19.12 12.29
CA GLY A 586 5.51 -17.90 11.49
C GLY A 586 4.71 -16.77 12.16
N PRO A 587 4.83 -15.52 11.68
CA PRO A 587 4.10 -14.39 12.24
C PRO A 587 2.58 -14.57 12.09
N VAL A 588 1.81 -14.21 13.12
CA VAL A 588 0.32 -14.23 13.08
C VAL A 588 -0.30 -13.12 12.24
N GLY A 589 0.49 -12.16 11.79
CA GLY A 589 0.07 -11.03 10.96
C GLY A 589 1.27 -10.18 10.53
N PRO A 590 1.10 -9.27 9.55
CA PRO A 590 2.20 -8.49 8.98
C PRO A 590 2.86 -7.53 9.97
N ARG A 591 2.10 -7.05 10.98
CA ARG A 591 2.65 -6.23 12.07
C ARG A 591 3.30 -7.04 13.18
N ALA A 592 3.02 -8.35 13.24
CA ALA A 592 3.50 -9.25 14.29
C ALA A 592 4.97 -9.68 14.07
N VAL A 593 5.74 -8.87 13.35
CA VAL A 593 7.17 -9.06 13.07
C VAL A 593 7.86 -7.72 12.94
N ASP A 594 9.07 -7.64 13.47
CA ASP A 594 9.96 -6.51 13.26
C ASP A 594 11.41 -6.99 13.15
N VAL A 595 12.26 -6.19 12.52
CA VAL A 595 13.67 -6.52 12.26
C VAL A 595 14.59 -5.48 12.87
N ALA A 596 15.47 -5.95 13.75
CA ALA A 596 16.57 -5.17 14.28
C ALA A 596 17.88 -5.52 13.56
N ASN A 597 18.96 -4.82 13.92
CA ASN A 597 20.26 -5.03 13.29
C ASN A 597 20.83 -6.44 13.51
N LYS A 598 20.55 -7.05 14.65
CA LYS A 598 21.14 -8.33 15.08
C LYS A 598 20.19 -9.52 15.01
N PHE A 599 18.88 -9.27 15.03
CA PHE A 599 17.86 -10.32 15.01
C PHE A 599 16.56 -9.81 14.41
N MET A 600 15.73 -10.74 13.98
CA MET A 600 14.32 -10.50 13.68
C MET A 600 13.46 -11.10 14.79
N CYS A 601 12.42 -10.40 15.24
CA CYS A 601 11.47 -10.89 16.23
C CYS A 601 10.09 -11.06 15.58
N PHE A 602 9.40 -12.17 15.87
CA PHE A 602 8.03 -12.37 15.43
C PHE A 602 7.18 -13.13 16.44
N VAL A 603 5.87 -12.93 16.36
CA VAL A 603 4.89 -13.57 17.24
C VAL A 603 4.11 -14.64 16.52
N HIS A 604 4.11 -15.84 17.08
CA HIS A 604 3.29 -16.97 16.67
C HIS A 604 2.35 -17.38 17.82
N ARG A 605 1.29 -18.13 17.52
CA ARG A 605 0.35 -18.66 18.53
C ARG A 605 1.03 -19.41 19.67
N SER A 606 2.11 -20.13 19.36
CA SER A 606 2.88 -20.88 20.37
C SER A 606 3.78 -20.00 21.23
N GLY A 607 4.15 -18.78 20.80
CA GLY A 607 5.14 -17.96 21.48
C GLY A 607 5.70 -16.80 20.66
N CYS A 608 6.41 -15.89 21.34
CA CYS A 608 7.35 -14.97 20.73
C CYS A 608 8.67 -15.68 20.38
N TYR A 609 9.20 -15.41 19.17
CA TYR A 609 10.42 -15.99 18.64
C TYR A 609 11.40 -14.91 18.18
N VAL A 610 12.69 -15.16 18.38
CA VAL A 610 13.79 -14.37 17.81
C VAL A 610 14.59 -15.22 16.81
N PHE A 611 15.08 -14.60 15.75
CA PHE A 611 15.79 -15.26 14.67
C PHE A 611 17.12 -14.55 14.38
N PHE A 612 18.22 -15.31 14.47
CA PHE A 612 19.60 -14.84 14.27
C PHE A 612 20.24 -15.33 12.95
N GLY A 613 19.46 -15.92 12.03
CA GLY A 613 19.94 -16.42 10.74
C GLY A 613 19.90 -17.95 10.56
N ASP A 614 19.73 -18.71 11.65
CA ASP A 614 19.64 -20.18 11.61
C ASP A 614 18.21 -20.68 11.85
N GLN A 615 17.82 -20.89 13.11
CA GLN A 615 16.47 -21.30 13.51
C GLN A 615 15.82 -20.30 14.47
N PRO A 616 14.49 -20.11 14.41
CA PRO A 616 13.78 -19.29 15.38
C PRO A 616 13.83 -19.89 16.79
N GLN A 617 14.23 -19.07 17.77
CA GLN A 617 14.31 -19.43 19.19
C GLN A 617 13.15 -18.82 19.96
N ARG A 618 12.42 -19.62 20.73
CA ARG A 618 11.29 -19.13 21.54
C ARG A 618 11.79 -18.45 22.81
N ILE A 619 11.36 -17.19 23.03
CA ILE A 619 11.75 -16.39 24.20
C ILE A 619 10.61 -16.17 25.21
N SER A 620 9.38 -16.54 24.85
CA SER A 620 8.16 -16.40 25.66
C SER A 620 7.92 -17.57 26.63
N THR A 621 8.90 -18.43 26.85
CA THR A 621 8.76 -19.59 27.74
C THR A 621 8.46 -19.19 29.18
N ASP A 622 8.87 -17.99 29.57
CA ASP A 622 8.85 -17.53 30.95
C ASP A 622 7.45 -17.03 31.38
N ILE A 623 6.61 -16.66 30.42
CA ILE A 623 5.28 -16.05 30.63
C ILE A 623 4.11 -16.87 30.03
N PRO A 624 4.01 -18.19 30.25
CA PRO A 624 3.01 -19.03 29.59
C PRO A 624 1.55 -18.75 29.98
N LYS A 625 1.27 -18.20 31.17
CA LYS A 625 -0.10 -17.88 31.61
C LYS A 625 -0.56 -16.61 30.92
N THR A 626 0.25 -15.54 30.97
CA THR A 626 0.00 -14.30 30.22
C THR A 626 -0.10 -14.57 28.72
N TRP A 627 0.77 -15.44 28.18
CA TRP A 627 0.71 -15.80 26.76
C TRP A 627 -0.58 -16.55 26.39
N ARG A 628 -1.07 -17.43 27.27
CA ARG A 628 -2.32 -18.17 27.07
C ARG A 628 -3.56 -17.30 27.25
N SER A 629 -3.47 -16.18 27.95
CA SER A 629 -4.58 -15.22 28.08
C SER A 629 -4.73 -14.28 26.90
N ILE A 630 -3.85 -14.35 25.89
CA ILE A 630 -4.03 -13.57 24.66
C ILE A 630 -5.32 -14.00 23.96
N ASN A 631 -6.14 -13.04 23.54
CA ASN A 631 -7.32 -13.28 22.72
C ASN A 631 -6.91 -13.58 21.27
N TRP A 632 -6.76 -14.86 20.96
CA TRP A 632 -6.29 -15.31 19.64
C TRP A 632 -7.29 -15.09 18.50
N ASP A 633 -8.57 -14.78 18.79
CA ASP A 633 -9.54 -14.40 17.75
C ASP A 633 -9.16 -13.07 17.09
N PHE A 634 -8.43 -12.23 17.82
CA PHE A 634 -7.91 -10.93 17.36
C PHE A 634 -6.38 -10.94 17.11
N GLN A 635 -5.79 -12.12 16.85
CA GLN A 635 -4.34 -12.27 16.63
C GLN A 635 -3.75 -11.39 15.52
N HIS A 636 -4.55 -11.05 14.50
CA HIS A 636 -4.17 -10.21 13.37
C HIS A 636 -3.85 -8.75 13.75
N LEU A 637 -4.30 -8.31 14.95
CA LEU A 637 -4.01 -6.97 15.48
C LEU A 637 -2.72 -6.94 16.32
N ILE A 638 -2.11 -8.09 16.58
CA ILE A 638 -0.85 -8.16 17.33
C ILE A 638 0.26 -7.49 16.52
N TRP A 639 1.06 -6.67 17.18
CA TRP A 639 2.19 -6.00 16.58
C TRP A 639 3.46 -6.18 17.42
N VAL A 640 4.61 -6.06 16.76
CA VAL A 640 5.95 -6.09 17.37
C VAL A 640 6.67 -4.81 16.97
N ASP A 641 7.36 -4.20 17.94
CA ASP A 641 8.26 -3.05 17.74
C ASP A 641 9.55 -3.35 18.52
N ILE A 642 10.70 -3.27 17.85
CA ILE A 642 12.01 -3.44 18.45
C ILE A 642 12.68 -2.07 18.57
N ASP A 643 12.95 -1.68 19.81
CA ASP A 643 13.66 -0.46 20.13
C ASP A 643 15.12 -0.79 20.44
N ASP A 644 15.94 -0.71 19.39
CA ASP A 644 17.35 -1.06 19.44
C ASP A 644 18.18 -0.06 20.27
N GLU A 645 17.66 1.14 20.55
CA GLU A 645 18.31 2.14 21.41
C GLU A 645 18.12 1.80 22.89
N CYS A 646 16.89 1.50 23.32
CA CYS A 646 16.58 1.13 24.71
C CYS A 646 16.79 -0.37 24.99
N LYS A 647 17.06 -1.18 23.97
CA LYS A 647 17.18 -2.64 24.06
C LYS A 647 15.91 -3.29 24.61
N GLU A 648 14.77 -2.94 24.02
CA GLU A 648 13.46 -3.47 24.39
C GLU A 648 12.69 -3.98 23.16
N ILE A 649 12.03 -5.13 23.32
CA ILE A 649 11.00 -5.62 22.38
C ILE A 649 9.65 -5.31 23.01
N ARG A 650 8.76 -4.67 22.26
CA ARG A 650 7.38 -4.37 22.67
C ARG A 650 6.42 -5.14 21.80
N ILE A 651 5.46 -5.82 22.43
CA ILE A 651 4.46 -6.63 21.75
C ILE A 651 3.08 -6.21 22.20
N GLY A 652 2.33 -5.53 21.34
CA GLY A 652 0.94 -5.19 21.62
C GLY A 652 0.04 -6.40 21.45
N VAL A 653 -0.72 -6.75 22.50
CA VAL A 653 -1.59 -7.92 22.51
C VAL A 653 -2.97 -7.61 23.10
N PRO A 654 -4.04 -8.21 22.58
CA PRO A 654 -5.33 -8.23 23.27
C PRO A 654 -5.26 -9.29 24.38
N LEU A 655 -5.32 -8.90 25.65
CA LEU A 655 -5.38 -9.84 26.79
C LEU A 655 -6.82 -10.04 27.28
N GLY A 656 -7.13 -11.25 27.74
CA GLY A 656 -8.45 -11.61 28.26
C GLY A 656 -9.50 -11.63 27.15
N ASP A 657 -10.63 -10.96 27.39
CA ASP A 657 -11.75 -10.87 26.44
C ASP A 657 -11.67 -9.63 25.54
N GLU A 658 -10.58 -8.86 25.60
CA GLU A 658 -10.40 -7.64 24.83
C GLU A 658 -10.34 -7.92 23.32
N THR A 659 -10.96 -7.04 22.53
CA THR A 659 -11.04 -7.17 21.06
C THR A 659 -10.05 -6.27 20.31
N ALA A 660 -9.24 -5.50 21.05
CA ALA A 660 -8.16 -4.67 20.54
C ALA A 660 -6.94 -4.83 21.47
N PRO A 661 -5.72 -4.52 21.00
CA PRO A 661 -4.54 -4.63 21.86
C PRO A 661 -4.67 -3.72 23.08
N SER A 662 -4.67 -4.33 24.27
CA SER A 662 -4.94 -3.67 25.55
C SER A 662 -3.70 -3.55 26.43
N HIS A 663 -2.68 -4.38 26.17
CA HIS A 663 -1.43 -4.41 26.92
C HIS A 663 -0.24 -4.54 25.98
N VAL A 664 0.93 -4.09 26.47
CA VAL A 664 2.23 -4.30 25.83
C VAL A 664 3.03 -5.29 26.66
N LEU A 665 3.37 -6.44 26.08
CA LEU A 665 4.37 -7.34 26.65
C LEU A 665 5.75 -6.80 26.29
N LYS A 666 6.50 -6.37 27.29
CA LYS A 666 7.80 -5.73 27.12
C LYS A 666 8.91 -6.67 27.56
N CYS A 667 9.81 -7.01 26.65
CA CYS A 667 11.01 -7.80 26.92
C CYS A 667 12.24 -6.90 26.82
N ASN A 668 12.87 -6.60 27.95
CA ASN A 668 14.17 -5.94 27.99
C ASN A 668 15.28 -6.97 27.76
N TYR A 669 16.22 -6.67 26.87
CA TYR A 669 17.35 -7.51 26.50
C TYR A 669 18.70 -6.79 26.68
N GLU A 670 18.73 -5.68 27.43
CA GLU A 670 19.93 -4.85 27.64
C GLU A 670 21.11 -5.66 28.20
N GLU A 671 20.85 -6.62 29.09
CA GLU A 671 21.86 -7.45 29.75
C GLU A 671 22.10 -8.80 29.08
N ALA A 672 21.31 -9.16 28.06
CA ALA A 672 21.38 -10.44 27.37
C ALA A 672 20.93 -10.31 25.91
N GLU A 673 21.80 -9.80 25.05
CA GLU A 673 21.53 -9.71 23.61
C GLU A 673 21.32 -11.08 22.95
N GLY A 674 21.77 -12.18 23.57
CA GLY A 674 21.48 -13.55 23.17
C GLY A 674 20.14 -14.10 23.69
N PHE A 675 19.36 -13.29 24.41
CA PHE A 675 18.10 -13.67 25.05
C PHE A 675 18.23 -14.85 26.01
N ASP A 676 19.30 -14.91 26.81
CA ASP A 676 19.45 -15.95 27.83
C ASP A 676 18.26 -15.97 28.80
N PRO A 677 17.78 -17.16 29.21
CA PRO A 677 16.63 -17.28 30.09
C PRO A 677 16.91 -16.70 31.48
N PRO A 678 15.89 -16.20 32.20
CA PRO A 678 16.06 -15.59 33.51
C PRO A 678 16.51 -16.54 34.62
N ILE A 679 16.39 -17.85 34.41
CA ILE A 679 16.73 -18.90 35.39
C ILE A 679 17.73 -19.87 34.76
N HIS A 680 18.90 -20.02 35.39
CA HIS A 680 19.89 -21.04 35.03
C HIS A 680 19.92 -22.15 36.07
N GLN A 681 20.01 -23.40 35.62
CA GLN A 681 20.18 -24.55 36.52
C GLN A 681 21.65 -24.78 36.86
N ILE A 682 21.93 -25.11 38.12
CA ILE A 682 23.26 -25.53 38.57
C ILE A 682 23.50 -26.99 38.14
N THR A 683 24.57 -27.20 37.36
CA THR A 683 24.91 -28.52 36.79
C THR A 683 25.97 -29.28 37.61
N PHE A 684 26.65 -28.66 38.58
CA PHE A 684 27.70 -29.29 39.39
C PHE A 684 27.74 -28.75 40.83
N GLY A 685 28.00 -29.61 41.82
CA GLY A 685 28.17 -29.25 43.25
C GLY A 685 26.99 -29.62 44.16
N ASP A 686 27.02 -29.19 45.42
CA ASP A 686 26.05 -29.60 46.47
C ASP A 686 24.61 -29.09 46.24
N ASN A 687 24.42 -28.17 45.28
CA ASN A 687 23.12 -27.58 44.92
C ASN A 687 22.68 -27.94 43.48
N MET A 688 23.13 -29.08 42.93
CA MET A 688 22.72 -29.55 41.60
C MET A 688 21.19 -29.57 41.45
N GLY A 689 20.69 -28.92 40.39
CA GLY A 689 19.26 -28.78 40.11
C GLY A 689 18.58 -27.55 40.73
N ALA A 690 19.26 -26.77 41.57
CA ALA A 690 18.73 -25.47 42.03
C ALA A 690 18.85 -24.40 40.92
N GLY A 691 17.82 -23.56 40.78
CA GLY A 691 17.82 -22.42 39.86
C GLY A 691 18.52 -21.20 40.47
N ILE A 692 19.29 -20.47 39.66
CA ILE A 692 19.89 -19.17 40.03
C ILE A 692 19.33 -18.08 39.11
N ALA A 693 18.93 -16.95 39.70
CA ALA A 693 18.59 -15.73 38.96
C ALA A 693 19.89 -15.02 38.58
N THR A 694 20.04 -14.69 37.31
CA THR A 694 21.18 -13.90 36.81
C THR A 694 20.74 -12.50 36.42
N ALA A 695 21.66 -11.54 36.56
CA ALA A 695 21.48 -10.22 35.96
C ALA A 695 21.55 -10.31 34.42
N PHE A 696 22.36 -11.23 33.88
CA PHE A 696 22.58 -11.44 32.44
C PHE A 696 21.46 -12.27 31.79
N SER A 697 20.23 -11.76 31.81
CA SER A 697 19.08 -12.44 31.22
C SER A 697 18.09 -11.46 30.62
N ARG A 698 17.22 -11.98 29.73
CA ARG A 698 16.06 -11.25 29.25
C ARG A 698 15.04 -11.06 30.39
N LYS A 699 14.34 -9.91 30.39
CA LYS A 699 13.40 -9.58 31.47
C LYS A 699 12.06 -9.07 30.93
N TRP A 700 10.99 -9.74 31.36
CA TRP A 700 9.61 -9.44 30.97
C TRP A 700 8.90 -8.52 31.96
N SER A 701 8.18 -7.53 31.43
CA SER A 701 7.16 -6.71 32.11
C SER A 701 5.88 -6.72 31.27
N VAL A 702 4.73 -6.60 31.93
CA VAL A 702 3.44 -6.37 31.28
C VAL A 702 3.05 -4.92 31.53
N ASP A 703 2.93 -4.13 30.47
CA ASP A 703 2.58 -2.71 30.57
C ASP A 703 1.12 -2.52 30.15
N ASP A 704 0.35 -1.78 30.97
CA ASP A 704 -1.08 -1.53 30.77
C ASP A 704 -1.30 -0.43 29.72
N ILE A 705 -0.83 -0.68 28.49
CA ILE A 705 -0.86 0.25 27.36
C ILE A 705 -1.67 -0.37 26.23
N GLY A 706 -2.83 0.22 25.94
CA GLY A 706 -3.69 -0.20 24.83
C GLY A 706 -3.40 0.57 23.56
N ALA A 707 -2.75 -0.05 22.58
CA ALA A 707 -2.36 0.60 21.32
C ALA A 707 -2.54 -0.32 20.10
N HIS A 708 -3.17 0.15 19.03
CA HIS A 708 -3.33 -0.61 17.78
C HIS A 708 -2.05 -0.72 16.96
N VAL A 709 -1.12 0.21 17.18
CA VAL A 709 0.15 0.30 16.47
C VAL A 709 1.18 1.02 17.33
N CYS A 710 2.43 0.58 17.23
CA CYS A 710 3.60 1.26 17.75
C CYS A 710 4.55 1.53 16.59
N GLY A 711 5.32 2.60 16.69
CA GLY A 711 6.46 2.80 15.81
C GLY A 711 7.40 3.87 16.34
N ARG A 712 8.67 3.72 16.00
CA ARG A 712 9.63 4.80 16.16
C ARG A 712 9.41 5.85 15.08
N VAL A 713 9.00 7.03 15.49
CA VAL A 713 8.69 8.15 14.59
C VAL A 713 9.83 9.15 14.61
N GLU A 714 10.47 9.35 13.45
CA GLU A 714 11.37 10.46 13.25
C GLU A 714 10.60 11.78 13.22
N ARG A 715 10.88 12.65 14.19
CA ARG A 715 10.18 13.91 14.41
C ARG A 715 11.08 14.84 15.21
N LYS A 716 11.74 15.77 14.53
CA LYS A 716 12.67 16.71 15.16
C LYS A 716 11.94 17.80 15.93
N ILE A 717 11.94 17.70 17.25
CA ILE A 717 11.31 18.69 18.14
C ILE A 717 12.29 19.84 18.41
N PRO A 718 11.88 21.11 18.25
CA PRO A 718 12.71 22.26 18.58
C PRO A 718 13.18 22.23 20.05
N SER A 719 14.45 22.53 20.31
CA SER A 719 14.91 22.78 21.68
C SER A 719 14.29 24.07 22.20
N ALA A 720 13.65 24.04 23.38
CA ALA A 720 13.30 25.27 24.08
C ALA A 720 14.58 26.11 24.31
N ALA A 721 14.51 27.42 24.05
CA ALA A 721 15.62 28.33 24.27
C ALA A 721 15.98 28.42 25.77
N THR A 722 17.28 28.33 26.04
CA THR A 722 18.07 28.81 27.19
C THR A 722 17.34 29.08 28.53
N GLY A 723 17.60 28.22 29.52
CA GLY A 723 17.48 28.55 30.94
C GLY A 723 16.39 27.80 31.70
N GLY A 724 16.78 26.74 32.42
CA GLY A 724 15.97 26.11 33.46
C GLY A 724 15.80 24.61 33.29
N HIS A 725 16.36 23.83 34.21
CA HIS A 725 15.81 22.51 34.54
C HIS A 725 14.42 22.71 35.18
N SER A 726 13.40 22.96 34.36
CA SER A 726 11.99 22.67 34.68
C SER A 726 11.08 22.96 33.48
N SER A 727 10.25 21.96 33.14
CA SER A 727 8.88 22.06 32.59
C SER A 727 8.66 22.72 31.22
N ALA A 728 8.74 21.92 30.13
CA ALA A 728 7.78 21.94 28.99
C ALA A 728 8.08 20.87 27.90
N SER A 729 9.25 20.23 27.90
CA SER A 729 9.43 18.92 27.24
C SER A 729 10.47 18.14 28.03
N GLY A 730 10.06 17.12 28.79
CA GLY A 730 10.97 16.23 29.51
C GLY A 730 11.84 15.35 28.61
N ALA A 731 11.93 15.67 27.31
CA ALA A 731 12.59 14.88 26.29
C ALA A 731 14.10 15.15 26.27
N ASP A 732 14.89 14.11 26.41
CA ASP A 732 16.34 14.16 26.23
C ASP A 732 16.71 14.47 24.75
N ALA A 733 18.01 14.51 24.43
CA ALA A 733 18.45 14.84 23.09
C ALA A 733 18.02 13.81 22.03
N LEU A 734 17.89 12.53 22.41
CA LEU A 734 17.51 11.43 21.52
C LEU A 734 16.01 11.45 21.22
N THR A 735 15.20 11.62 22.27
CA THR A 735 13.72 11.76 22.20
C THR A 735 13.31 12.98 21.36
N ARG A 736 14.20 13.97 21.21
CA ARG A 736 13.98 15.14 20.34
C ARG A 736 14.27 14.89 18.86
N GLN A 737 14.95 13.82 18.49
CA GLN A 737 15.17 13.42 17.09
C GLN A 737 14.14 12.40 16.62
N SER A 738 13.83 11.42 17.49
CA SER A 738 12.83 10.38 17.23
C SER A 738 12.14 9.98 18.53
N GLN A 739 10.91 9.49 18.43
CA GLN A 739 10.09 9.11 19.58
C GLN A 739 9.43 7.77 19.34
N ILE A 740 9.37 6.90 20.36
CA ILE A 740 8.48 5.73 20.35
C ILE A 740 7.06 6.24 20.59
N MET A 741 6.18 5.99 19.62
CA MET A 741 4.80 6.46 19.64
C MET A 741 3.81 5.31 19.56
N PHE A 742 2.69 5.46 20.26
CA PHE A 742 1.58 4.53 20.31
C PHE A 742 0.32 5.19 19.75
N GLY A 743 -0.26 4.58 18.71
CA GLY A 743 -1.60 4.89 18.27
C GLY A 743 -2.62 4.24 19.20
N SER A 744 -3.41 5.06 19.91
CA SER A 744 -4.36 4.58 20.91
C SER A 744 -5.36 3.58 20.33
N SER A 745 -5.62 2.52 21.10
CA SER A 745 -6.69 1.56 20.82
C SER A 745 -8.07 2.08 21.23
N SER A 746 -8.12 3.13 22.05
CA SER A 746 -9.36 3.75 22.49
C SER A 746 -9.87 4.74 21.43
N PRO A 747 -11.19 5.00 21.37
CA PRO A 747 -11.77 5.98 20.47
C PRO A 747 -11.52 7.41 20.96
N ASP A 748 -10.26 7.78 21.18
CA ASP A 748 -9.80 9.09 21.64
C ASP A 748 -9.02 9.84 20.56
N GLY A 749 -8.67 9.19 19.45
CA GLY A 749 -7.88 9.77 18.37
C GLY A 749 -6.47 10.20 18.76
N ALA A 750 -5.93 9.69 19.87
CA ALA A 750 -4.66 10.15 20.43
C ALA A 750 -3.46 9.31 19.94
N VAL A 751 -2.34 10.00 19.70
CA VAL A 751 -1.03 9.37 19.58
C VAL A 751 -0.14 9.84 20.73
N ASN A 752 0.32 8.87 21.51
CA ASN A 752 1.09 9.12 22.72
C ASN A 752 2.56 8.70 22.51
N ALA A 753 3.51 9.54 22.91
CA ALA A 753 4.93 9.18 22.91
C ALA A 753 5.41 8.79 24.30
N VAL A 754 6.33 7.83 24.38
CA VAL A 754 7.10 7.58 25.61
C VAL A 754 8.05 8.75 25.83
N ILE A 755 7.98 9.37 27.01
CA ILE A 755 8.88 10.48 27.38
C ILE A 755 9.74 10.05 28.58
N PRO A 756 11.04 9.83 28.37
CA PRO A 756 11.95 9.49 29.46
C PRO A 756 11.90 10.50 30.62
N GLY A 757 11.83 9.99 31.86
CA GLY A 757 11.80 10.84 33.05
C GLY A 757 10.44 11.45 33.40
N VAL A 758 9.41 11.21 32.59
CA VAL A 758 8.01 11.43 32.97
C VAL A 758 7.48 10.13 33.58
N PHE A 759 6.65 10.22 34.63
CA PHE A 759 6.12 9.05 35.35
C PHE A 759 4.60 9.11 35.55
N ASN A 760 3.93 9.65 34.55
CA ASN A 760 2.48 9.67 34.42
C ASN A 760 2.12 9.43 32.95
N ASP A 761 0.95 8.86 32.71
CA ASP A 761 0.38 8.74 31.37
C ASP A 761 -0.68 9.82 31.20
N ASN A 762 -0.37 10.89 30.45
CA ASN A 762 -1.28 12.01 30.21
C ASN A 762 -1.90 12.60 31.50
N GLY A 763 -1.10 12.67 32.57
CA GLY A 763 -1.54 13.15 33.88
C GLY A 763 -2.14 12.08 34.80
N ALA A 764 -2.34 10.85 34.35
CA ALA A 764 -2.75 9.71 35.17
C ALA A 764 -1.54 8.99 35.80
N GLY A 765 -1.68 8.52 37.03
CA GLY A 765 -0.63 7.73 37.68
C GLY A 765 -0.46 6.36 37.02
N ILE A 766 0.79 5.92 36.88
CA ILE A 766 1.15 4.60 36.35
C ILE A 766 0.98 3.56 37.45
N ASP A 767 0.31 2.44 37.19
CA ASP A 767 0.14 1.36 38.19
C ASP A 767 1.36 0.43 38.21
N CYS A 768 2.46 0.95 38.75
CA CYS A 768 3.74 0.25 38.81
C CYS A 768 3.75 -0.75 39.96
N VAL A 769 3.93 -2.03 39.63
CA VAL A 769 3.95 -3.13 40.61
C VAL A 769 5.09 -4.07 40.31
N TYR A 770 5.94 -4.29 41.32
CA TYR A 770 6.91 -5.36 41.34
C TYR A 770 6.65 -6.27 42.53
N GLU A 771 6.35 -7.54 42.28
CA GLU A 771 6.15 -8.56 43.30
C GLU A 771 7.12 -9.70 43.12
N THR A 772 7.84 -10.07 44.18
CA THR A 772 8.78 -11.18 44.17
C THR A 772 8.05 -12.52 44.23
N VAL A 773 8.68 -13.57 43.72
CA VAL A 773 8.31 -14.95 44.06
C VAL A 773 8.59 -15.23 45.54
N SER A 774 7.97 -16.31 46.07
CA SER A 774 8.32 -16.82 47.39
C SER A 774 9.48 -17.80 47.24
N ILE A 775 10.48 -17.70 48.11
CA ILE A 775 11.62 -18.62 48.12
C ILE A 775 11.38 -19.77 49.11
N ALA A 776 12.09 -20.88 48.97
CA ALA A 776 11.92 -22.09 49.77
C ALA A 776 11.87 -21.82 51.29
N ASP A 777 12.73 -20.96 51.82
CA ASP A 777 12.76 -20.63 53.26
C ASP A 777 11.49 -19.94 53.77
N LEU A 778 10.78 -19.23 52.89
CA LEU A 778 9.54 -18.50 53.20
C LEU A 778 8.30 -19.37 53.02
N MET A 779 8.44 -20.63 52.59
CA MET A 779 7.33 -21.56 52.35
C MET A 779 6.79 -22.23 53.63
N ARG A 780 7.42 -21.99 54.78
CA ARG A 780 6.99 -22.43 56.13
C ARG A 780 6.45 -21.23 56.93
N PRO A 781 5.81 -21.44 58.09
CA PRO A 781 5.36 -20.32 58.94
C PRO A 781 6.50 -19.38 59.31
N GLN A 782 6.40 -18.14 58.85
CA GLN A 782 7.35 -17.08 59.14
C GLN A 782 6.67 -15.95 59.90
N GLN A 783 7.31 -15.46 60.95
CA GLN A 783 6.99 -14.19 61.58
C GLN A 783 7.77 -13.07 60.91
N LEU A 784 7.07 -12.00 60.56
CA LEU A 784 7.63 -10.82 59.94
C LEU A 784 8.29 -9.90 60.99
N GLY A 785 9.53 -9.46 60.72
CA GLY A 785 10.29 -8.55 61.58
C GLY A 785 10.37 -7.13 61.04
N GLY A 786 10.61 -6.98 59.73
CA GLY A 786 10.72 -5.67 59.08
C GLY A 786 11.26 -5.75 57.66
N LEU A 787 11.24 -4.60 56.99
CA LEU A 787 11.75 -4.42 55.63
C LEU A 787 12.68 -3.20 55.61
N SER A 788 13.85 -3.36 55.02
CA SER A 788 14.77 -2.28 54.67
C SER A 788 14.91 -2.21 53.17
N VAL A 789 14.86 -1.00 52.60
CA VAL A 789 14.86 -0.78 51.15
C VAL A 789 15.89 0.29 50.80
N ASN A 790 16.63 0.06 49.72
CA ASN A 790 17.41 1.07 49.03
C ASN A 790 16.74 1.30 47.67
N ALA A 791 15.96 2.38 47.58
CA ALA A 791 15.25 2.78 46.38
C ALA A 791 15.30 4.30 46.26
N VAL A 792 15.65 4.82 45.09
CA VAL A 792 15.55 6.25 44.76
C VAL A 792 14.18 6.52 44.14
N GLY A 793 13.70 7.76 44.19
CA GLY A 793 12.43 8.11 43.55
C GLY A 793 11.81 9.40 44.05
N TYR A 794 10.55 9.62 43.68
CA TYR A 794 9.74 10.76 44.09
C TYR A 794 8.36 10.28 44.59
N GLY A 795 7.83 10.95 45.62
CA GLY A 795 6.57 10.57 46.26
C GLY A 795 6.78 9.52 47.35
N GLU A 796 5.94 8.49 47.37
CA GLU A 796 6.02 7.38 48.32
C GLU A 796 6.08 6.02 47.61
N ILE A 797 6.81 5.07 48.19
CA ILE A 797 6.71 3.65 47.85
C ILE A 797 5.84 2.95 48.89
N PHE A 798 4.96 2.07 48.42
CA PHE A 798 4.02 1.31 49.24
C PHE A 798 4.41 -0.17 49.23
N PRO A 799 5.29 -0.60 50.14
CA PRO A 799 5.64 -2.00 50.28
C PRO A 799 4.53 -2.78 51.01
N SER A 800 4.33 -4.03 50.59
CA SER A 800 3.42 -4.97 51.22
C SER A 800 4.01 -6.39 51.17
N VAL A 801 3.54 -7.25 52.05
CA VAL A 801 3.88 -8.67 52.05
C VAL A 801 2.63 -9.47 51.71
N ILE A 802 2.66 -10.16 50.58
CA ILE A 802 1.59 -11.07 50.16
C ILE A 802 1.79 -12.41 50.87
N ILE A 803 0.71 -12.92 51.46
CA ILE A 803 0.66 -14.23 52.12
C ILE A 803 0.10 -15.22 51.12
N GLY A 804 0.89 -16.23 50.75
CA GLY A 804 0.45 -17.24 49.78
C GLY A 804 -0.39 -18.35 50.40
N GLU A 805 -0.23 -18.65 51.69
CA GLU A 805 -1.07 -19.58 52.45
C GLU A 805 -1.23 -19.13 53.90
N GLY A 806 -2.47 -19.16 54.41
CA GLY A 806 -2.87 -18.54 55.69
C GLY A 806 -3.52 -17.16 55.52
N LYS A 807 -3.71 -16.45 56.64
CA LYS A 807 -4.27 -15.09 56.70
C LYS A 807 -3.50 -14.27 57.73
N ASP A 808 -3.43 -12.96 57.53
CA ASP A 808 -2.97 -12.04 58.57
C ASP A 808 -3.95 -12.07 59.78
N PRO A 809 -3.59 -11.45 60.92
CA PRO A 809 -4.49 -11.37 62.08
C PRO A 809 -5.85 -10.72 61.80
N SER A 810 -6.01 -10.02 60.67
CA SER A 810 -7.23 -9.33 60.22
C SER A 810 -8.00 -10.13 59.15
N GLY A 811 -7.57 -11.35 58.82
CA GLY A 811 -8.22 -12.21 57.84
C GLY A 811 -7.87 -11.95 56.36
N LYS A 812 -6.86 -11.12 56.07
CA LYS A 812 -6.42 -10.72 54.72
C LYS A 812 -5.17 -11.48 54.27
N ASN A 813 -4.99 -11.60 52.95
CA ASN A 813 -3.82 -12.25 52.34
C ASN A 813 -2.68 -11.25 52.00
N GLU A 814 -2.73 -10.06 52.57
CA GLU A 814 -1.77 -8.98 52.32
C GLU A 814 -1.52 -8.22 53.63
N ILE A 815 -0.25 -8.12 54.02
CA ILE A 815 0.20 -7.26 55.13
C ILE A 815 0.74 -5.97 54.51
N LYS A 816 -0.02 -4.89 54.62
CA LYS A 816 0.43 -3.56 54.18
C LYS A 816 1.41 -2.98 55.19
N LEU A 817 2.58 -2.56 54.73
CA LEU A 817 3.57 -1.88 55.57
C LEU A 817 3.33 -0.37 55.50
N LEU A 818 3.93 0.38 56.44
CA LEU A 818 3.94 1.84 56.33
C LEU A 818 4.62 2.24 55.01
N SER A 819 4.03 3.22 54.32
CA SER A 819 4.65 3.81 53.14
C SER A 819 5.99 4.43 53.53
N MET A 820 6.92 4.41 52.59
CA MET A 820 8.22 5.04 52.77
C MET A 820 8.28 6.24 51.81
N PRO A 821 8.43 7.48 52.30
CA PRO A 821 8.65 8.60 51.40
C PRO A 821 9.94 8.32 50.62
N LEU A 822 9.98 8.66 49.34
CA LEU A 822 11.17 8.56 48.49
C LEU A 822 11.78 9.95 48.28
N ASP A 823 13.09 9.95 48.14
CA ASP A 823 13.90 11.14 47.87
C ASP A 823 15.09 10.66 47.04
N VAL A 824 15.66 11.53 46.22
CA VAL A 824 16.78 11.22 45.31
C VAL A 824 18.11 11.11 46.08
N VAL A 825 18.18 11.59 47.33
CA VAL A 825 19.45 11.74 48.08
C VAL A 825 19.60 10.83 49.32
N LYS A 826 18.52 10.37 49.96
CA LYS A 826 18.57 9.70 51.28
C LYS A 826 18.30 8.19 51.23
N PHE A 827 19.31 7.36 51.56
CA PHE A 827 19.22 5.89 51.66
C PHE A 827 20.04 5.33 52.83
N PRO A 828 19.71 4.14 53.39
CA PRO A 828 18.52 3.29 53.17
C PRO A 828 17.31 3.70 54.04
N LYS A 829 16.10 3.23 53.69
CA LYS A 829 14.84 3.47 54.43
C LYS A 829 14.33 2.15 55.01
N ALA A 830 13.84 2.14 56.25
CA ALA A 830 13.40 0.92 56.93
C ALA A 830 12.07 1.10 57.67
N VAL A 831 11.22 0.07 57.62
CA VAL A 831 9.91 0.04 58.28
C VAL A 831 9.76 -1.27 59.05
N GLY A 832 9.26 -1.14 60.28
CA GLY A 832 8.93 -2.28 61.13
C GLY A 832 7.63 -2.90 60.70
N ALA A 833 7.54 -4.22 60.83
CA ALA A 833 6.39 -4.95 60.39
C ALA A 833 6.06 -6.07 61.38
N ARG A 834 4.79 -6.43 61.49
CA ARG A 834 4.31 -7.53 62.33
C ARG A 834 3.28 -8.33 61.55
N GLY A 835 3.34 -9.65 61.70
CA GLY A 835 2.43 -10.58 61.05
C GLY A 835 3.06 -11.95 60.95
N THR A 836 2.25 -12.95 60.65
CA THR A 836 2.69 -14.34 60.47
C THR A 836 2.00 -14.91 59.24
N GLY A 837 2.70 -15.74 58.48
CA GLY A 837 2.11 -16.41 57.33
C GLY A 837 3.11 -17.33 56.65
N GLU A 838 2.63 -18.06 55.65
CA GLU A 838 3.43 -18.94 54.80
C GLU A 838 3.47 -18.39 53.37
N ARG A 839 4.51 -18.81 52.63
CA ARG A 839 4.76 -18.42 51.23
C ARG A 839 4.78 -16.90 51.05
N LEU A 840 5.51 -16.22 51.92
CA LEU A 840 5.59 -14.76 51.92
C LEU A 840 6.26 -14.26 50.63
N ARG A 841 5.70 -13.19 50.06
CA ARG A 841 6.19 -12.50 48.86
C ARG A 841 6.20 -10.99 49.09
N LEU A 842 7.23 -10.30 48.61
CA LEU A 842 7.32 -8.85 48.74
C LEU A 842 6.72 -8.18 47.53
N ARG A 843 5.87 -7.19 47.75
CA ARG A 843 5.32 -6.36 46.68
C ARG A 843 5.65 -4.90 46.94
N PHE A 844 6.12 -4.23 45.90
CA PHE A 844 6.38 -2.79 45.86
C PHE A 844 5.46 -2.15 44.84
N THR A 845 4.80 -1.05 45.25
CA THR A 845 3.96 -0.26 44.34
C THR A 845 4.19 1.23 44.55
N ASN A 846 3.88 2.04 43.54
CA ASN A 846 3.80 3.51 43.66
C ASN A 846 2.37 4.00 44.00
N GLY A 847 1.45 3.07 44.30
CA GLY A 847 0.06 3.37 44.63
C GLY A 847 -0.75 4.00 43.49
N LYS A 848 -0.31 3.87 42.23
CA LYS A 848 -0.91 4.51 41.05
C LYS A 848 -1.09 6.03 41.23
N GLN A 849 -0.20 6.65 42.00
CA GLN A 849 -0.23 8.09 42.21
C GLN A 849 0.45 8.80 41.04
N LYS A 850 -0.10 9.93 40.64
CA LYS A 850 0.48 10.76 39.57
C LYS A 850 1.91 11.16 39.96
N ASP A 851 2.84 11.03 39.01
CA ASP A 851 4.26 11.39 39.14
C ASP A 851 5.05 10.60 40.20
N PHE A 852 4.42 9.67 40.92
CA PHE A 852 5.12 8.85 41.90
C PHE A 852 5.87 7.74 41.19
N TRP A 853 7.16 7.64 41.50
CA TRP A 853 8.02 6.63 40.90
C TRP A 853 9.07 6.17 41.89
N PHE A 854 9.51 4.94 41.69
CA PHE A 854 10.64 4.36 42.39
C PHE A 854 11.58 3.68 41.42
N ASP A 855 12.86 3.65 41.78
CA ASP A 855 13.93 2.83 41.21
C ASP A 855 14.57 2.04 42.35
N LEU A 856 14.19 0.77 42.42
CA LEU A 856 14.47 -0.14 43.52
C LEU A 856 15.77 -0.88 43.25
N LYS A 857 16.79 -0.63 44.06
CA LYS A 857 18.14 -1.21 43.91
C LYS A 857 18.37 -2.40 44.82
N TYR A 858 17.89 -2.32 46.06
CA TYR A 858 18.10 -3.38 47.04
C TYR A 858 16.97 -3.44 48.06
N ALA A 859 16.63 -4.64 48.53
CA ALA A 859 15.74 -4.83 49.66
C ALA A 859 16.26 -5.93 50.61
N ASP A 860 16.20 -5.69 51.91
CA ASP A 860 16.46 -6.68 52.98
C ASP A 860 15.16 -6.92 53.74
N PHE A 861 14.65 -8.14 53.62
CA PHE A 861 13.43 -8.60 54.24
C PHE A 861 13.74 -9.55 55.38
N ARG A 862 13.28 -9.24 56.59
CA ARG A 862 13.67 -10.02 57.78
C ARG A 862 12.50 -10.82 58.34
N THR A 863 12.69 -12.14 58.45
CA THR A 863 11.69 -13.08 58.97
C THR A 863 12.29 -14.04 60.01
N ARG A 864 11.44 -14.63 60.85
CA ARG A 864 11.84 -15.64 61.83
C ARG A 864 10.88 -16.81 61.75
N ALA A 865 11.42 -18.03 61.63
CA ALA A 865 10.59 -19.22 61.60
C ALA A 865 9.79 -19.35 62.90
N VAL A 866 8.48 -19.61 62.78
CA VAL A 866 7.61 -19.91 63.91
C VAL A 866 7.52 -21.43 64.01
N ALA A 867 7.89 -21.99 65.16
CA ALA A 867 7.69 -23.42 65.40
C ALA A 867 6.18 -23.71 65.47
N GLN A 868 5.68 -24.64 64.65
CA GLN A 868 4.35 -25.19 64.87
C GLN A 868 4.38 -26.03 66.15
N SER A 869 3.57 -25.68 67.16
CA SER A 869 2.99 -26.75 67.98
C SER A 869 2.05 -27.51 67.04
N ARG A 870 2.39 -28.76 66.72
CA ARG A 870 1.46 -29.65 66.03
C ARG A 870 0.15 -29.75 66.78
#